data_AF-A0A0M9G8A3-F1
#
_entry.id   AF-A0A0M9G8A3-F1
#
_cell.length_a   1.000
_cell.length_b   1.000
_cell.length_c   1.000
_cell.angle_alpha   90.00
_cell.angle_beta   90.00
_cell.angle_gamma   90.00
#
_symmetry.space_group_name_H-M   'P 1'
#
loop_
_entity.id
_entity.type
_entity.pdbx_description
1 polymer ?
#
loop_
_entity_poly.entity_id
_entity_poly.type
_entity_poly.pdbx_seq_one_letter_code
_entity_poly.pdbx_strand_id
1 'polypeptide(L)'
;MDFGYDENGNRTTADRDADSNEENAQAQSAHDSDNGVTPQPYGAEEDTDHRHNHQRPQQNGDTDSSSDFSDDVELIIGEEGTQALHQPLVDQNEVVQPSGLRNANRKEAGFLLENRHAGKDGAATASSASPLLIEGGRRPTSTQQTYMDVLASLPDRMRNFVLVGSLHHGKTSLVEILLAEKPYHKRKDEEDREMTLKSHVITTVAGGAALQPTSRQLTIIDTPGHPDLIGEAAAGMRLADAVLFCVDAAESLSDHGAQLLRHAVVQEQLPVVLVLTKVDRLMVDLKLPPLDAYRKLRMVVDTVNNVIASCGTTYDAYLVSPERGTVCFASARLGLFLSLETFALKYAAVFPGLNAAALATKFWGQITYEKKTFRKITTFRQRPSFVQFVLEPLYKIVAHAVTGDGGETLSSSLTALPRSPLSATQEAIRHFCGAPTGDSLDALLSVLPPPMARSQWLAERYGAGALCASSSDETASAAHSHPPADDLVIAVASLQRVFDTKSTLAAVVRVAHGTLVSNSRPSNHPSASTADKSRQRLIAFDEFSSDADPYYEVEVQEIFLRTVEDGFLPVQRATAGQTVYVTGLPARAGSHFVLVGGRAAATVLAEDEGAAGPIASSSSFAAPLISSEWVEQVKVYPLGVAPPLLHVAVEVRDPAKAVSVQDGLHVLLRTSPGLDVRKEETGEYTVSGFGELQLDTALHELRHGLCAGAPVGISQPFVTFSETVNDAAGLLAMTGTRNNSIGFVSGTLPRSFTQAVEYKQLDLFPPSVEGESGAGQRQTRKLWTVLRNDYGFDALDAQHILAAGPDATKGPSILIDDTLPEETHHAFKDAHQRAIISAFRTTMAAGPLVGEVVRGVGAKLIFADIDASTRDAVVLSNSRTALRHALFGARPRLMEPVLAAEILCAPECVPQLGEILQQRRGALLGEELVAATTLVRARALVPAMDSFGLETQIRMLTHGQAFPLFRFHQWDVVPGDPFDASIHVGPLEPARSYQLARDFVLKTRFRKGLPLNMLSDL
;
A
#
# COMPACT_ATOMS: atom_id res chain seq x y z
N MET A 1 3.20 -39.11 24.61
CA MET A 1 2.03 -39.85 25.11
C MET A 1 1.51 -40.67 23.95
N ASP A 2 1.46 -41.99 24.09
CA ASP A 2 1.02 -42.93 23.06
C ASP A 2 -0.48 -42.78 22.78
N PHE A 3 -0.84 -42.56 21.53
CA PHE A 3 -2.23 -42.60 21.07
C PHE A 3 -2.42 -43.89 20.27
N GLY A 4 -3.16 -44.83 20.85
CA GLY A 4 -3.38 -46.17 20.32
C GLY A 4 -4.14 -46.19 19.00
N TYR A 5 -3.51 -46.77 17.99
CA TYR A 5 -4.10 -47.24 16.73
C TYR A 5 -3.74 -48.71 16.59
N ASP A 6 -4.61 -49.52 16.01
CA ASP A 6 -4.23 -50.88 15.61
C ASP A 6 -3.44 -50.88 14.29
N GLU A 7 -2.91 -52.04 13.89
CA GLU A 7 -2.07 -52.22 12.69
C GLU A 7 -2.80 -51.89 11.37
N ASN A 8 -4.11 -51.64 11.41
CA ASN A 8 -4.93 -51.21 10.28
C ASN A 8 -5.42 -49.76 10.39
N GLY A 9 -4.91 -48.99 11.36
CA GLY A 9 -5.13 -47.54 11.44
C GLY A 9 -6.47 -47.11 12.03
N ASN A 10 -7.19 -47.99 12.73
CA ASN A 10 -8.46 -47.62 13.37
C ASN A 10 -8.25 -47.16 14.83
N ARG A 11 -8.99 -46.11 15.21
CA ARG A 11 -8.97 -45.52 16.55
C ARG A 11 -9.83 -46.35 17.50
N THR A 12 -9.24 -46.92 18.54
CA THR A 12 -9.98 -47.71 19.54
C THR A 12 -10.70 -46.79 20.53
N THR A 13 -12.02 -46.66 20.43
CA THR A 13 -12.86 -46.00 21.44
C THR A 13 -13.37 -47.05 22.43
N ALA A 14 -13.01 -46.91 23.70
CA ALA A 14 -13.57 -47.73 24.79
C ALA A 14 -14.54 -46.87 25.61
N ASP A 15 -15.84 -47.16 25.50
CA ASP A 15 -16.86 -46.73 26.45
C ASP A 15 -17.17 -47.88 27.42
N ARG A 16 -17.27 -47.56 28.71
CA ARG A 16 -17.92 -48.39 29.73
C ARG A 16 -18.58 -47.54 30.81
N ASP A 17 -19.90 -47.75 30.93
CA ASP A 17 -20.73 -47.93 32.14
C ASP A 17 -20.84 -46.74 33.13
N ALA A 18 -21.96 -46.43 33.80
CA ALA A 18 -23.35 -46.91 33.88
C ALA A 18 -24.13 -45.94 34.81
N ASP A 19 -25.42 -46.25 35.05
CA ASP A 19 -26.39 -45.71 36.03
C ASP A 19 -27.37 -44.63 35.50
N SER A 20 -28.68 -44.67 35.74
CA SER A 20 -29.60 -45.62 36.38
C SER A 20 -31.04 -45.06 36.26
N ASN A 21 -32.05 -45.93 36.18
CA ASN A 21 -33.48 -45.73 36.53
C ASN A 21 -34.35 -44.79 35.66
N GLU A 22 -35.66 -44.98 35.46
CA GLU A 22 -36.65 -46.06 35.51
C GLU A 22 -37.98 -45.41 35.02
N GLU A 23 -38.80 -46.15 34.26
CA GLU A 23 -40.28 -46.03 34.08
C GLU A 23 -40.90 -44.72 33.52
N ASN A 24 -41.97 -44.67 32.70
CA ASN A 24 -42.96 -45.56 32.07
C ASN A 24 -43.68 -44.65 31.01
N ALA A 25 -44.27 -45.05 29.87
CA ALA A 25 -45.09 -46.21 29.58
C ALA A 25 -45.24 -46.46 28.04
N GLN A 26 -45.20 -47.75 27.66
CA GLN A 26 -46.09 -48.53 26.76
C GLN A 26 -46.45 -47.99 25.34
N ALA A 27 -46.44 -48.79 24.25
CA ALA A 27 -46.31 -50.24 24.06
C ALA A 27 -46.03 -50.62 22.58
N GLN A 28 -45.20 -51.68 22.41
CA GLN A 28 -45.34 -52.87 21.52
C GLN A 28 -45.69 -52.71 20.02
N SER A 29 -45.06 -53.40 19.06
CA SER A 29 -44.65 -54.81 19.05
C SER A 29 -43.72 -55.20 17.87
N ALA A 30 -42.81 -56.16 18.16
CA ALA A 30 -42.28 -57.30 17.38
C ALA A 30 -41.62 -57.07 15.99
N HIS A 31 -40.31 -57.35 15.81
CA HIS A 31 -39.62 -58.66 15.58
C HIS A 31 -40.06 -59.38 14.28
N ASP A 32 -39.22 -59.94 13.42
CA ASP A 32 -37.78 -60.22 13.45
C ASP A 32 -37.29 -60.60 12.02
N SER A 33 -35.98 -60.50 11.81
CA SER A 33 -35.08 -61.35 10.99
C SER A 33 -35.39 -61.62 9.49
N ASP A 34 -34.46 -61.35 8.57
CA ASP A 34 -33.24 -62.14 8.26
C ASP A 34 -32.73 -61.86 6.82
N ASN A 35 -31.47 -62.22 6.59
CA ASN A 35 -30.53 -61.84 5.53
C ASN A 35 -30.86 -62.25 4.07
N GLY A 36 -30.27 -61.53 3.11
CA GLY A 36 -30.31 -61.83 1.68
C GLY A 36 -28.95 -61.66 0.96
N VAL A 37 -28.65 -62.64 0.10
CA VAL A 37 -27.47 -62.87 -0.76
C VAL A 37 -27.68 -62.26 -2.17
N THR A 38 -26.61 -61.88 -2.86
CA THR A 38 -26.50 -61.37 -4.27
C THR A 38 -26.61 -62.50 -5.32
N PRO A 39 -26.95 -62.29 -6.64
CA PRO A 39 -26.11 -61.57 -7.64
C PRO A 39 -26.83 -60.95 -8.91
N GLN A 40 -25.99 -60.39 -9.80
CA GLN A 40 -26.13 -59.67 -11.11
C GLN A 40 -27.27 -60.02 -12.11
N PRO A 41 -27.50 -59.14 -13.12
CA PRO A 41 -27.53 -59.60 -14.53
C PRO A 41 -26.91 -58.68 -15.63
N TYR A 42 -26.84 -59.25 -16.84
CA TYR A 42 -26.21 -58.86 -18.13
C TYR A 42 -27.25 -58.60 -19.26
N GLY A 43 -26.83 -57.96 -20.38
CA GLY A 43 -27.32 -58.14 -21.79
C GLY A 43 -28.12 -56.96 -22.39
N ALA A 44 -27.75 -56.23 -23.46
CA ALA A 44 -27.21 -56.47 -24.83
C ALA A 44 -28.30 -56.64 -25.94
N GLU A 45 -28.41 -55.67 -26.86
CA GLU A 45 -28.26 -55.77 -28.36
C GLU A 45 -29.59 -56.13 -29.09
N GLU A 46 -29.96 -55.81 -30.35
CA GLU A 46 -29.46 -55.12 -31.57
C GLU A 46 -30.70 -55.11 -32.55
N ASP A 47 -31.09 -54.04 -33.27
CA ASP A 47 -30.71 -53.61 -34.65
C ASP A 47 -31.80 -53.77 -35.76
N THR A 48 -31.73 -52.89 -36.78
CA THR A 48 -32.24 -52.92 -38.19
C THR A 48 -33.59 -52.30 -38.65
N ASP A 49 -33.42 -51.19 -39.41
CA ASP A 49 -33.83 -50.88 -40.80
C ASP A 49 -35.20 -50.32 -41.31
N HIS A 50 -35.04 -49.22 -42.07
CA HIS A 50 -35.64 -48.81 -43.37
C HIS A 50 -36.95 -47.98 -43.54
N ARG A 51 -36.73 -46.70 -43.91
CA ARG A 51 -37.26 -45.86 -45.04
C ARG A 51 -38.76 -45.52 -45.25
N HIS A 52 -39.02 -44.20 -45.15
CA HIS A 52 -39.91 -43.29 -45.92
C HIS A 52 -41.17 -43.79 -46.68
N ASN A 53 -42.35 -43.20 -46.37
CA ASN A 53 -43.05 -42.29 -47.29
C ASN A 53 -44.18 -41.43 -46.65
N HIS A 54 -44.25 -40.18 -47.13
CA HIS A 54 -45.28 -39.14 -47.19
C HIS A 54 -46.59 -39.06 -46.36
N GLN A 55 -46.77 -37.83 -45.85
CA GLN A 55 -47.96 -36.92 -45.87
C GLN A 55 -49.06 -37.00 -44.78
N ARG A 56 -49.11 -35.89 -44.00
CA ARG A 56 -50.27 -35.25 -43.33
C ARG A 56 -51.49 -35.11 -44.27
N PRO A 57 -52.76 -34.86 -43.82
CA PRO A 57 -53.12 -34.08 -42.62
C PRO A 57 -54.40 -34.48 -41.82
N GLN A 58 -54.55 -33.81 -40.67
CA GLN A 58 -55.78 -33.28 -40.03
C GLN A 58 -56.82 -34.18 -39.30
N GLN A 59 -57.02 -33.76 -38.04
CA GLN A 59 -58.27 -33.47 -37.31
C GLN A 59 -59.07 -34.55 -36.55
N ASN A 60 -59.07 -34.28 -35.23
CA ASN A 60 -60.16 -34.25 -34.25
C ASN A 60 -60.74 -35.55 -33.65
N GLY A 61 -60.68 -35.55 -32.32
CA GLY A 61 -61.51 -36.33 -31.40
C GLY A 61 -61.23 -35.87 -29.96
N ASP A 62 -62.13 -35.05 -29.42
CA ASP A 62 -62.14 -34.55 -28.04
C ASP A 62 -62.30 -35.67 -27.00
N THR A 63 -61.84 -35.43 -25.77
CA THR A 63 -62.63 -35.67 -24.53
C THR A 63 -61.98 -35.00 -23.30
N ASP A 64 -62.83 -34.37 -22.50
CA ASP A 64 -62.60 -33.46 -21.37
C ASP A 64 -62.01 -34.07 -20.09
N SER A 65 -61.30 -33.25 -19.30
CA SER A 65 -61.43 -33.21 -17.83
C SER A 65 -60.98 -31.86 -17.21
N SER A 66 -61.97 -31.03 -16.87
CA SER A 66 -62.10 -30.14 -15.69
C SER A 66 -60.95 -29.22 -15.25
N SER A 67 -61.01 -27.95 -15.65
CA SER A 67 -60.45 -26.81 -14.90
C SER A 67 -61.57 -26.00 -14.24
N ASP A 68 -61.58 -25.92 -12.91
CA ASP A 68 -62.60 -25.22 -12.11
C ASP A 68 -62.34 -23.69 -11.97
N PHE A 69 -61.50 -23.12 -12.83
CA PHE A 69 -61.15 -21.70 -12.87
C PHE A 69 -61.21 -21.18 -14.31
N SER A 70 -61.65 -19.93 -14.51
CA SER A 70 -61.72 -19.34 -15.86
C SER A 70 -60.32 -19.05 -16.41
N ASP A 71 -60.21 -18.98 -17.74
CA ASP A 71 -58.96 -18.71 -18.49
C ASP A 71 -58.28 -17.35 -18.15
N ASP A 72 -58.90 -16.53 -17.29
CA ASP A 72 -58.36 -15.24 -16.83
C ASP A 72 -57.64 -15.34 -15.47
N VAL A 73 -57.46 -16.56 -14.91
CA VAL A 73 -56.85 -16.79 -13.60
C VAL A 73 -55.54 -17.58 -13.75
N GLU A 74 -54.39 -16.91 -13.53
CA GLU A 74 -53.10 -17.58 -13.39
C GLU A 74 -53.02 -18.34 -12.05
N LEU A 75 -53.07 -19.68 -12.11
CA LEU A 75 -52.85 -20.56 -10.97
C LEU A 75 -51.35 -20.71 -10.70
N ILE A 76 -50.82 -19.98 -9.71
CA ILE A 76 -49.45 -20.14 -9.22
C ILE A 76 -49.44 -21.17 -8.08
N ILE A 77 -48.93 -22.37 -8.36
CA ILE A 77 -48.71 -23.41 -7.34
C ILE A 77 -47.28 -23.25 -6.82
N GLY A 78 -47.11 -22.67 -5.63
CA GLY A 78 -45.81 -22.55 -4.95
C GLY A 78 -45.58 -23.73 -4.02
N GLU A 79 -44.74 -24.69 -4.41
CA GLU A 79 -44.41 -25.87 -3.58
C GLU A 79 -43.27 -25.60 -2.57
N GLU A 80 -42.46 -24.55 -2.78
CA GLU A 80 -41.40 -24.12 -1.85
C GLU A 80 -41.43 -22.60 -1.65
N GLY A 81 -41.14 -22.15 -0.43
CA GLY A 81 -41.10 -20.73 -0.11
C GLY A 81 -40.00 -20.02 -0.91
N THR A 82 -40.33 -18.93 -1.59
CA THR A 82 -39.39 -18.10 -2.37
C THR A 82 -38.35 -17.37 -1.50
N GLN A 83 -38.46 -17.50 -0.18
CA GLN A 83 -37.62 -16.88 0.82
C GLN A 83 -37.31 -17.91 1.92
N ALA A 84 -36.04 -18.00 2.33
CA ALA A 84 -35.63 -18.91 3.39
C ALA A 84 -36.20 -18.45 4.75
N LEU A 85 -36.53 -19.39 5.65
CA LEU A 85 -37.13 -19.12 6.97
C LEU A 85 -36.38 -18.10 7.85
N HIS A 86 -35.07 -17.92 7.62
CA HIS A 86 -34.22 -16.99 8.38
C HIS A 86 -34.14 -15.59 7.76
N GLN A 87 -34.68 -15.41 6.55
CA GLN A 87 -34.67 -14.15 5.83
C GLN A 87 -35.98 -13.41 6.18
N PRO A 88 -35.90 -12.17 6.74
CA PRO A 88 -37.08 -11.49 7.25
C PRO A 88 -38.05 -11.13 6.11
N LEU A 89 -39.35 -11.33 6.34
CA LEU A 89 -40.42 -11.04 5.36
C LEU A 89 -40.54 -9.54 5.01
N VAL A 90 -39.98 -8.67 5.85
CA VAL A 90 -39.89 -7.22 5.64
C VAL A 90 -38.49 -6.81 6.02
N ASP A 91 -37.80 -6.12 5.12
CA ASP A 91 -36.46 -5.60 5.40
C ASP A 91 -36.57 -4.59 6.55
N GLN A 92 -35.71 -4.69 7.56
CA GLN A 92 -35.83 -3.83 8.76
C GLN A 92 -35.70 -2.33 8.43
N ASN A 93 -35.12 -2.00 7.27
CA ASN A 93 -35.02 -0.65 6.73
C ASN A 93 -36.35 -0.11 6.16
N GLU A 94 -37.34 -0.96 5.89
CA GLU A 94 -38.66 -0.57 5.35
C GLU A 94 -39.72 -0.37 6.45
N VAL A 95 -39.41 -0.75 7.70
CA VAL A 95 -40.31 -0.50 8.84
C VAL A 95 -40.14 0.94 9.32
N VAL A 96 -40.85 1.87 8.68
CA VAL A 96 -41.02 3.24 9.19
C VAL A 96 -41.78 3.16 10.51
N GLN A 97 -41.08 3.26 11.65
CA GLN A 97 -41.76 3.45 12.93
C GLN A 97 -42.36 4.87 12.97
N PRO A 98 -43.68 5.02 13.18
CA PRO A 98 -44.26 6.34 13.38
C PRO A 98 -43.82 6.87 14.74
N SER A 99 -43.26 8.07 14.72
CA SER A 99 -42.73 8.77 15.87
C SER A 99 -43.84 9.16 16.85
N GLY A 100 -43.72 8.66 18.09
CA GLY A 100 -44.35 9.25 19.27
C GLY A 100 -45.45 8.41 19.91
N LEU A 101 -45.09 7.68 20.98
CA LEU A 101 -45.88 7.57 22.22
C LEU A 101 -45.05 6.93 23.33
N ARG A 102 -45.32 7.41 24.56
CA ARG A 102 -44.51 7.30 25.78
C ARG A 102 -44.38 5.89 26.37
N ASN A 103 -43.25 5.72 27.06
CA ASN A 103 -42.96 4.77 28.15
C ASN A 103 -44.18 4.37 29.01
N ALA A 104 -44.36 3.06 29.21
CA ALA A 104 -44.96 2.50 30.41
C ALA A 104 -44.41 1.10 30.72
N ASN A 105 -43.56 1.04 31.75
CA ASN A 105 -43.36 -0.03 32.73
C ASN A 105 -43.65 -1.50 32.33
N ARG A 106 -42.59 -2.31 32.29
CA ARG A 106 -42.55 -3.53 33.12
C ARG A 106 -41.11 -3.87 33.51
N LYS A 107 -40.82 -3.65 34.80
CA LYS A 107 -39.67 -4.19 35.54
C LYS A 107 -40.03 -5.60 35.98
N GLU A 108 -39.10 -6.53 35.78
CA GLU A 108 -38.83 -7.71 36.64
C GLU A 108 -37.39 -8.15 36.24
N ALA A 109 -36.38 -7.74 37.01
CA ALA A 109 -35.68 -8.52 38.05
C ALA A 109 -34.76 -9.58 37.42
N GLY A 110 -33.42 -9.58 37.55
CA GLY A 110 -32.50 -8.82 38.40
C GLY A 110 -31.43 -9.78 38.96
N PHE A 111 -30.14 -9.51 38.68
CA PHE A 111 -28.87 -9.90 39.37
C PHE A 111 -27.77 -10.06 38.29
N LEU A 112 -26.60 -9.41 38.27
CA LEU A 112 -25.78 -8.71 39.26
C LEU A 112 -24.97 -7.56 38.59
N LEU A 113 -25.07 -6.36 39.18
CA LEU A 113 -24.12 -5.25 39.40
C LEU A 113 -22.87 -5.04 38.49
N GLU A 114 -22.42 -3.83 38.12
CA GLU A 114 -22.86 -2.42 38.28
C GLU A 114 -21.93 -1.50 37.42
N ASN A 115 -22.49 -0.67 36.52
CA ASN A 115 -22.57 0.82 36.55
C ASN A 115 -21.34 1.63 36.04
N ARG A 116 -21.43 2.29 34.87
CA ARG A 116 -22.07 3.59 34.49
C ARG A 116 -21.11 4.79 34.62
N HIS A 117 -20.79 5.50 33.53
CA HIS A 117 -21.71 6.48 32.93
C HIS A 117 -21.73 6.46 31.39
N ALA A 118 -22.96 6.40 30.89
CA ALA A 118 -23.36 6.36 29.49
C ALA A 118 -23.74 7.76 28.98
N GLY A 119 -23.40 8.04 27.72
CA GLY A 119 -24.22 8.82 26.79
C GLY A 119 -24.81 7.82 25.78
N LYS A 120 -26.12 7.87 25.62
CA LYS A 120 -26.98 6.97 24.83
C LYS A 120 -26.48 6.77 23.39
N ASP A 121 -26.43 5.52 22.92
CA ASP A 121 -27.27 4.99 21.84
C ASP A 121 -27.06 3.48 21.72
N GLY A 122 -28.17 2.75 21.65
CA GLY A 122 -28.20 1.29 21.60
C GLY A 122 -29.34 0.84 20.70
N ALA A 123 -29.06 0.78 19.41
CA ALA A 123 -29.75 -0.05 18.44
C ALA A 123 -28.65 -0.79 17.66
N ALA A 124 -28.37 -2.02 18.09
CA ALA A 124 -27.33 -2.86 17.55
C ALA A 124 -27.93 -3.83 16.52
N THR A 125 -27.78 -3.49 15.24
CA THR A 125 -27.38 -4.37 14.13
C THR A 125 -26.90 -3.45 13.00
N ALA A 126 -25.74 -2.81 13.20
CA ALA A 126 -25.10 -1.95 12.22
C ALA A 126 -23.87 -2.66 11.62
N SER A 127 -23.83 -2.66 10.29
CA SER A 127 -22.78 -3.10 9.38
C SER A 127 -21.36 -2.95 9.93
N SER A 128 -20.59 -4.04 9.89
CA SER A 128 -19.19 -4.11 10.35
C SER A 128 -18.18 -3.44 9.40
N ALA A 129 -18.60 -2.92 8.25
CA ALA A 129 -17.73 -2.31 7.25
C ALA A 129 -18.35 -1.01 6.70
N SER A 130 -18.74 -0.10 7.59
CA SER A 130 -19.18 1.22 7.15
C SER A 130 -18.01 1.94 6.46
N PRO A 131 -18.17 2.41 5.20
CA PRO A 131 -17.22 3.33 4.58
C PRO A 131 -17.12 4.61 5.43
N LEU A 132 -16.23 5.55 5.09
CA LEU A 132 -16.18 6.87 5.72
C LEU A 132 -17.50 7.61 5.47
N LEU A 133 -18.55 7.25 6.22
CA LEU A 133 -19.91 7.68 5.99
C LEU A 133 -19.94 9.20 6.16
N ILE A 134 -20.49 9.89 5.16
CA ILE A 134 -21.00 11.24 5.32
C ILE A 134 -22.24 11.14 6.23
N GLU A 135 -22.04 10.93 7.53
CA GLU A 135 -23.06 11.32 8.49
C GLU A 135 -22.99 12.83 8.63
N GLY A 136 -24.10 13.48 8.28
CA GLY A 136 -24.20 14.92 8.07
C GLY A 136 -23.53 15.74 9.16
N GLY A 137 -22.29 16.18 8.88
CA GLY A 137 -21.63 17.22 9.63
C GLY A 137 -22.49 18.47 9.64
N ARG A 138 -22.50 19.17 10.79
CA ARG A 138 -23.14 20.48 10.90
C ARG A 138 -22.52 21.37 9.82
N ARG A 139 -23.34 22.01 8.97
CA ARG A 139 -22.80 22.96 7.97
C ARG A 139 -21.99 24.01 8.74
N PRO A 140 -20.70 24.22 8.41
CA PRO A 140 -19.90 25.20 9.10
C PRO A 140 -20.52 26.58 8.96
N THR A 141 -20.18 27.46 9.90
CA THR A 141 -20.60 28.85 9.82
C THR A 141 -20.02 29.48 8.56
N SER A 142 -20.78 30.32 7.84
CA SER A 142 -20.33 30.96 6.58
C SER A 142 -19.01 31.72 6.73
N THR A 143 -18.73 32.21 7.94
CA THR A 143 -17.47 32.86 8.33
C THR A 143 -16.26 31.92 8.31
N GLN A 144 -16.40 30.66 8.75
CA GLN A 144 -15.30 29.68 8.71
C GLN A 144 -14.95 29.28 7.28
N GLN A 145 -15.94 29.04 6.43
CA GLN A 145 -15.72 28.74 5.00
C GLN A 145 -14.98 29.89 4.30
N THR A 146 -15.44 31.12 4.49
CA THR A 146 -14.79 32.31 3.91
C THR A 146 -13.33 32.42 4.35
N TYR A 147 -13.03 32.12 5.63
CA TYR A 147 -11.68 32.16 6.14
C TYR A 147 -10.77 31.07 5.54
N MET A 148 -11.30 29.85 5.39
CA MET A 148 -10.60 28.75 4.71
C MET A 148 -10.25 29.10 3.27
N ASP A 149 -11.20 29.70 2.54
CA ASP A 149 -11.00 30.10 1.15
C ASP A 149 -9.94 31.21 1.02
N VAL A 150 -9.90 32.15 1.97
CA VAL A 150 -8.86 33.18 2.02
C VAL A 150 -7.49 32.57 2.31
N LEU A 151 -7.38 31.65 3.27
CA LEU A 151 -6.12 30.93 3.53
C LEU A 151 -5.71 30.08 2.32
N ALA A 152 -6.68 29.48 1.62
CA ALA A 152 -6.46 28.75 0.39
C ALA A 152 -5.86 29.61 -0.73
N SER A 153 -6.15 30.90 -0.75
CA SER A 153 -5.54 31.81 -1.72
C SER A 153 -4.08 32.17 -1.43
N LEU A 154 -3.54 31.77 -0.27
CA LEU A 154 -2.20 32.13 0.20
C LEU A 154 -1.32 30.88 0.38
N PRO A 155 -0.55 30.47 -0.64
CA PRO A 155 0.27 29.24 -0.58
C PRO A 155 1.28 29.23 0.58
N ASP A 156 1.83 30.39 0.95
CA ASP A 156 2.76 30.52 2.09
C ASP A 156 2.12 30.16 3.44
N ARG A 157 0.78 30.14 3.50
CA ARG A 157 -0.02 29.81 4.69
C ARG A 157 -0.51 28.36 4.68
N MET A 158 -0.06 27.54 3.74
CA MET A 158 -0.38 26.11 3.68
C MET A 158 0.80 25.26 4.13
N ARG A 159 0.54 24.17 4.85
CA ARG A 159 1.54 23.11 5.11
C ARG A 159 0.88 21.75 4.93
N ASN A 160 1.47 20.90 4.11
CA ASN A 160 1.00 19.54 3.93
C ASN A 160 2.10 18.57 4.37
N PHE A 161 1.80 17.71 5.33
CA PHE A 161 2.78 16.76 5.85
C PHE A 161 2.15 15.41 6.14
N VAL A 162 2.98 14.38 6.03
CA VAL A 162 2.59 12.99 6.25
C VAL A 162 3.30 12.42 7.48
N LEU A 163 2.59 11.68 8.32
CA LEU A 163 3.20 10.94 9.41
C LEU A 163 3.59 9.55 8.92
N VAL A 164 4.86 9.19 9.12
CA VAL A 164 5.44 7.93 8.64
C VAL A 164 6.26 7.29 9.75
N GLY A 165 6.25 5.98 9.85
CA GLY A 165 7.01 5.23 10.85
C GLY A 165 6.46 3.83 11.03
N SER A 166 7.20 2.97 11.72
CA SER A 166 6.83 1.58 11.96
C SER A 166 5.50 1.45 12.71
N LEU A 167 4.95 0.24 12.74
CA LEU A 167 3.74 -0.10 13.49
C LEU A 167 3.88 0.31 14.97
N HIS A 168 2.82 0.88 15.53
CA HIS A 168 2.75 1.36 16.91
C HIS A 168 3.84 2.37 17.35
N HIS A 169 4.55 3.03 16.45
CA HIS A 169 5.48 4.15 16.79
C HIS A 169 4.77 5.48 17.16
N GLY A 170 3.46 5.47 17.45
CA GLY A 170 2.74 6.63 17.95
C GLY A 170 2.35 7.69 16.91
N LYS A 171 2.22 7.31 15.63
CA LYS A 171 1.78 8.21 14.54
C LYS A 171 0.39 8.80 14.81
N THR A 172 -0.62 7.95 14.92
CA THR A 172 -2.01 8.37 15.15
C THR A 172 -2.19 9.13 16.46
N SER A 173 -1.50 8.70 17.53
CA SER A 173 -1.50 9.43 18.80
C SER A 173 -0.85 10.82 18.67
N LEU A 174 0.14 10.98 17.79
CA LEU A 174 0.71 12.29 17.48
C LEU A 174 -0.28 13.16 16.70
N VAL A 175 -1.04 12.59 15.75
CA VAL A 175 -2.12 13.31 15.06
C VAL A 175 -3.14 13.83 16.08
N GLU A 176 -3.56 13.01 17.03
CA GLU A 176 -4.48 13.42 18.10
C GLU A 176 -3.93 14.59 18.92
N ILE A 177 -2.63 14.62 19.25
CA ILE A 177 -1.99 15.77 19.90
C ILE A 177 -2.09 17.03 19.03
N LEU A 178 -1.76 16.92 17.73
CA LEU A 178 -1.77 18.05 16.79
C LEU A 178 -3.19 18.59 16.54
N LEU A 179 -4.20 17.73 16.70
CA LEU A 179 -5.61 18.08 16.62
C LEU A 179 -6.22 18.53 17.96
N ALA A 180 -5.39 18.95 18.92
CA ALA A 180 -5.83 19.40 20.23
C ALA A 180 -6.59 18.35 21.04
N GLU A 181 -6.11 17.10 20.99
CA GLU A 181 -6.68 15.93 21.67
C GLU A 181 -8.12 15.61 21.21
N LYS A 182 -8.52 16.11 20.03
CA LYS A 182 -9.79 15.77 19.40
C LYS A 182 -9.61 14.48 18.58
N PRO A 183 -10.36 13.41 18.87
CA PRO A 183 -10.37 12.24 18.01
C PRO A 183 -11.00 12.63 16.66
N TYR A 184 -10.46 12.07 15.58
CA TYR A 184 -11.09 12.11 14.26
C TYR A 184 -11.71 10.75 13.95
N HIS A 185 -12.72 10.74 13.09
CA HIS A 185 -13.45 9.51 12.75
C HIS A 185 -12.54 8.50 12.04
N LYS A 186 -12.45 7.28 12.58
CA LYS A 186 -11.74 6.13 12.00
C LYS A 186 -12.77 5.07 11.60
N ARG A 187 -12.35 4.11 10.78
CA ARG A 187 -13.24 2.99 10.45
C ARG A 187 -13.39 2.08 11.67
N LYS A 188 -14.53 1.41 11.79
CA LYS A 188 -14.80 0.50 12.91
C LYS A 188 -13.78 -0.66 13.00
N ASP A 189 -13.37 -1.22 11.86
CA ASP A 189 -12.36 -2.26 11.80
C ASP A 189 -10.96 -1.79 12.24
N GLU A 190 -10.64 -0.51 12.04
CA GLU A 190 -9.40 0.09 12.55
C GLU A 190 -9.46 0.32 14.07
N GLU A 191 -10.64 0.70 14.59
CA GLU A 191 -10.87 0.83 16.03
C GLU A 191 -10.81 -0.53 16.72
N ASP A 192 -11.48 -1.54 16.18
CA ASP A 192 -11.51 -2.90 16.72
C ASP A 192 -10.12 -3.57 16.71
N ARG A 193 -9.30 -3.28 15.69
CA ARG A 193 -7.93 -3.82 15.55
C ARG A 193 -6.86 -2.95 16.21
N GLU A 194 -7.23 -1.77 16.72
CA GLU A 194 -6.32 -0.78 17.31
C GLU A 194 -5.15 -0.39 16.39
N MET A 195 -5.37 -0.39 15.08
CA MET A 195 -4.35 -0.03 14.09
C MET A 195 -4.95 0.68 12.88
N THR A 196 -4.21 1.64 12.34
CA THR A 196 -4.56 2.30 11.08
C THR A 196 -4.40 1.34 9.92
N LEU A 197 -5.42 1.21 9.08
CA LEU A 197 -5.43 0.35 7.89
C LEU A 197 -5.43 1.17 6.59
N LYS A 198 -6.07 2.33 6.60
CA LYS A 198 -6.17 3.26 5.46
C LYS A 198 -5.54 4.60 5.81
N SER A 199 -4.91 5.24 4.84
CA SER A 199 -4.39 6.60 5.04
C SER A 199 -5.54 7.60 5.16
N HIS A 200 -5.48 8.46 6.17
CA HIS A 200 -6.47 9.51 6.42
C HIS A 200 -5.88 10.89 6.17
N VAL A 201 -6.53 11.67 5.31
CA VAL A 201 -6.12 13.04 4.98
C VAL A 201 -7.09 13.98 5.66
N ILE A 202 -6.57 14.80 6.58
CA ILE A 202 -7.33 15.68 7.47
C ILE A 202 -6.79 17.11 7.31
N THR A 203 -7.69 18.06 7.12
CA THR A 203 -7.39 19.47 6.99
C THR A 203 -7.90 20.21 8.22
N THR A 204 -7.02 21.00 8.84
CA THR A 204 -7.35 21.85 9.99
C THR A 204 -6.73 23.23 9.82
N VAL A 205 -7.20 24.20 10.60
CA VAL A 205 -6.59 25.53 10.69
C VAL A 205 -6.05 25.71 12.08
N ALA A 206 -4.76 26.01 12.15
CA ALA A 206 -4.11 26.27 13.41
C ALA A 206 -2.94 27.25 13.25
N GLY A 207 -2.61 27.93 14.34
CA GLY A 207 -1.42 28.76 14.49
C GLY A 207 -0.62 28.28 15.70
N GLY A 208 0.66 28.58 15.71
CA GLY A 208 1.51 28.36 16.88
C GLY A 208 1.17 29.31 18.03
N ALA A 209 1.86 29.17 19.16
CA ALA A 209 1.59 29.99 20.35
C ALA A 209 2.32 31.34 20.30
N ALA A 210 3.66 31.30 20.19
CA ALA A 210 4.54 32.44 20.37
C ALA A 210 5.40 32.75 19.13
N LEU A 211 5.93 31.73 18.44
CA LEU A 211 6.84 31.94 17.30
C LEU A 211 6.07 32.17 16.00
N GLN A 212 5.02 31.39 15.77
CA GLN A 212 4.26 31.34 14.53
C GLN A 212 2.75 31.53 14.81
N PRO A 213 2.32 32.63 15.47
CA PRO A 213 0.93 32.82 15.93
C PRO A 213 -0.08 32.98 14.78
N THR A 214 0.41 33.20 13.57
CA THR A 214 -0.41 33.36 12.38
C THR A 214 -1.05 32.03 11.98
N SER A 215 -2.38 32.00 11.86
CA SER A 215 -3.11 30.82 11.42
C SER A 215 -2.70 30.40 10.00
N ARG A 216 -2.61 29.09 9.82
CA ARG A 216 -2.25 28.39 8.59
C ARG A 216 -3.22 27.23 8.37
N GLN A 217 -3.40 26.87 7.10
CA GLN A 217 -4.08 25.64 6.73
C GLN A 217 -3.08 24.50 6.79
N LEU A 218 -3.39 23.48 7.60
CA LEU A 218 -2.57 22.30 7.78
C LEU A 218 -3.30 21.09 7.21
N THR A 219 -2.66 20.39 6.29
CA THR A 219 -3.10 19.07 5.82
C THR A 219 -2.21 18.02 6.46
N ILE A 220 -2.83 17.15 7.25
CA ILE A 220 -2.19 16.06 7.99
C ILE A 220 -2.60 14.76 7.32
N ILE A 221 -1.62 13.95 6.94
CA ILE A 221 -1.85 12.61 6.37
C ILE A 221 -1.37 11.57 7.39
N ASP A 222 -2.30 10.89 8.06
CA ASP A 222 -1.98 9.74 8.90
C ASP A 222 -1.87 8.48 8.04
N THR A 223 -0.77 7.73 8.16
CA THR A 223 -0.52 6.53 7.34
C THR A 223 -0.39 5.28 8.21
N PRO A 224 -0.75 4.10 7.69
CA PRO A 224 -0.49 2.84 8.37
C PRO A 224 1.02 2.58 8.52
N GLY A 225 1.40 1.88 9.59
CA GLY A 225 2.80 1.51 9.86
C GLY A 225 3.15 0.04 9.64
N HIS A 226 2.18 -0.76 9.21
CA HIS A 226 2.39 -2.19 8.98
C HIS A 226 3.06 -2.41 7.61
N PRO A 227 4.04 -3.32 7.48
CA PRO A 227 4.71 -3.60 6.21
C PRO A 227 3.77 -3.95 5.05
N ASP A 228 2.75 -4.76 5.30
CA ASP A 228 1.73 -5.14 4.31
C ASP A 228 0.91 -3.95 3.75
N LEU A 229 0.96 -2.80 4.42
CA LEU A 229 0.22 -1.59 4.03
C LEU A 229 1.16 -0.48 3.51
N ILE A 230 2.38 -0.84 3.07
CA ILE A 230 3.37 0.11 2.56
C ILE A 230 2.87 0.92 1.35
N GLY A 231 1.97 0.36 0.54
CA GLY A 231 1.35 1.06 -0.59
C GLY A 231 0.54 2.29 -0.15
N GLU A 232 -0.17 2.19 0.96
CA GLU A 232 -0.92 3.31 1.57
C GLU A 232 0.04 4.41 2.06
N ALA A 233 1.13 4.03 2.73
CA ALA A 233 2.14 4.98 3.19
C ALA A 233 2.84 5.70 2.02
N ALA A 234 3.21 4.97 0.97
CA ALA A 234 3.85 5.53 -0.24
C ALA A 234 2.92 6.50 -0.98
N ALA A 235 1.65 6.15 -1.14
CA ALA A 235 0.63 7.03 -1.71
C ALA A 235 0.44 8.31 -0.87
N GLY A 236 0.37 8.19 0.47
CA GLY A 236 0.32 9.33 1.36
C GLY A 236 1.53 10.28 1.25
N MET A 237 2.74 9.72 1.09
CA MET A 237 3.95 10.52 0.88
C MET A 237 3.92 11.33 -0.42
N ARG A 238 3.37 10.79 -1.51
CA ARG A 238 3.27 11.48 -2.81
C ARG A 238 2.46 12.79 -2.72
N LEU A 239 1.48 12.87 -1.81
CA LEU A 239 0.60 14.03 -1.63
C LEU A 239 1.17 15.12 -0.68
N ALA A 240 2.23 14.81 0.07
CA ALA A 240 2.79 15.65 1.12
C ALA A 240 4.00 16.49 0.66
N ASP A 241 4.32 17.53 1.43
CA ASP A 241 5.49 18.40 1.23
C ASP A 241 6.66 18.05 2.15
N ALA A 242 6.40 17.36 3.26
CA ALA A 242 7.40 16.88 4.21
C ALA A 242 6.91 15.65 4.98
N VAL A 243 7.85 14.88 5.52
CA VAL A 243 7.58 13.70 6.35
C VAL A 243 7.86 14.00 7.82
N LEU A 244 6.88 13.76 8.69
CA LEU A 244 7.06 13.62 10.13
C LEU A 244 7.37 12.15 10.43
N PHE A 245 8.66 11.84 10.53
CA PHE A 245 9.13 10.48 10.73
C PHE A 245 9.11 10.12 12.21
N CYS A 246 8.17 9.27 12.62
CA CYS A 246 7.93 8.87 14.00
C CYS A 246 8.75 7.63 14.39
N VAL A 247 9.58 7.78 15.43
CA VAL A 247 10.38 6.69 15.99
C VAL A 247 10.15 6.58 17.48
N ASP A 248 9.77 5.39 17.95
CA ASP A 248 9.64 5.11 19.38
C ASP A 248 11.01 5.21 20.06
N ALA A 249 11.11 6.07 21.07
CA ALA A 249 12.36 6.33 21.78
C ALA A 249 12.94 5.08 22.48
N ALA A 250 12.11 4.12 22.88
CA ALA A 250 12.55 2.86 23.49
C ALA A 250 12.94 1.82 22.43
N GLU A 251 12.07 1.54 21.47
CA GLU A 251 12.26 0.47 20.45
C GLU A 251 13.25 0.86 19.34
N SER A 252 13.53 2.15 19.17
CA SER A 252 14.43 2.70 18.15
C SER A 252 13.96 2.42 16.71
N LEU A 253 14.83 2.65 15.73
CA LEU A 253 14.51 2.43 14.33
C LEU A 253 14.41 0.92 14.03
N SER A 254 13.29 0.49 13.43
CA SER A 254 13.07 -0.86 12.90
C SER A 254 13.58 -0.97 11.45
N ASP A 255 13.73 -2.19 10.93
CA ASP A 255 14.15 -2.42 9.55
C ASP A 255 13.10 -1.90 8.56
N HIS A 256 11.81 -2.09 8.87
CA HIS A 256 10.71 -1.51 8.10
C HIS A 256 10.72 0.03 8.16
N GLY A 257 10.97 0.61 9.34
CA GLY A 257 11.12 2.06 9.49
C GLY A 257 12.25 2.62 8.62
N ALA A 258 13.39 1.92 8.57
CA ALA A 258 14.50 2.30 7.68
C ALA A 258 14.12 2.23 6.20
N GLN A 259 13.32 1.25 5.78
CA GLN A 259 12.79 1.16 4.41
C GLN A 259 11.87 2.34 4.07
N LEU A 260 10.93 2.69 4.96
CA LEU A 260 10.05 3.84 4.78
C LEU A 260 10.85 5.15 4.68
N LEU A 261 11.91 5.30 5.49
CA LEU A 261 12.80 6.46 5.43
C LEU A 261 13.57 6.54 4.10
N ARG A 262 14.11 5.40 3.62
CA ARG A 262 14.74 5.35 2.29
C ARG A 262 13.75 5.68 1.18
N HIS A 263 12.52 5.20 1.28
CA HIS A 263 11.47 5.53 0.31
C HIS A 263 11.17 7.04 0.28
N ALA A 264 10.99 7.66 1.46
CA ALA A 264 10.75 9.09 1.58
C ALA A 264 11.90 9.94 0.98
N VAL A 265 13.15 9.56 1.18
CA VAL A 265 14.32 10.32 0.72
C VAL A 265 14.66 10.03 -0.75
N VAL A 266 14.70 8.76 -1.16
CA VAL A 266 15.18 8.35 -2.50
C VAL A 266 14.06 8.43 -3.54
N GLN A 267 12.88 7.87 -3.24
CA GLN A 267 11.79 7.80 -4.21
C GLN A 267 11.00 9.09 -4.25
N GLU A 268 10.71 9.66 -3.08
CA GLU A 268 9.85 10.84 -2.92
C GLU A 268 10.62 12.14 -2.69
N GLN A 269 11.92 12.13 -2.35
CA GLN A 269 12.73 13.35 -2.14
C GLN A 269 12.16 14.34 -1.12
N LEU A 270 11.48 13.83 -0.07
CA LEU A 270 10.81 14.66 0.93
C LEU A 270 11.75 15.09 2.07
N PRO A 271 11.71 16.36 2.50
CA PRO A 271 12.33 16.80 3.75
C PRO A 271 11.82 16.00 4.95
N VAL A 272 12.72 15.65 5.86
CA VAL A 272 12.43 14.81 7.03
C VAL A 272 12.46 15.63 8.31
N VAL A 273 11.39 15.55 9.10
CA VAL A 273 11.33 16.00 10.48
C VAL A 273 11.19 14.77 11.38
N LEU A 274 12.21 14.47 12.16
CA LEU A 274 12.22 13.31 13.05
C LEU A 274 11.44 13.65 14.33
N VAL A 275 10.45 12.84 14.67
CA VAL A 275 9.72 12.93 15.94
C VAL A 275 10.03 11.69 16.77
N LEU A 276 10.79 11.89 17.84
CA LEU A 276 11.05 10.85 18.83
C LEU A 276 9.82 10.75 19.74
N THR A 277 8.99 9.74 19.49
CA THR A 277 7.74 9.50 20.21
C THR A 277 7.99 8.64 21.43
N LYS A 278 7.01 8.59 22.34
CA LYS A 278 7.02 7.77 23.55
C LYS A 278 8.25 7.98 24.45
N VAL A 279 8.75 9.22 24.53
CA VAL A 279 9.90 9.58 25.38
C VAL A 279 9.61 9.29 26.87
N ASP A 280 8.34 9.24 27.26
CA ASP A 280 7.89 8.83 28.59
C ASP A 280 8.32 7.42 28.97
N ARG A 281 8.43 6.48 28.02
CA ARG A 281 8.89 5.11 28.30
C ARG A 281 10.30 5.08 28.87
N LEU A 282 11.16 6.03 28.49
CA LEU A 282 12.52 6.13 29.03
C LEU A 282 12.51 6.50 30.52
N MET A 283 11.51 7.29 30.95
CA MET A 283 11.41 7.84 32.30
C MET A 283 10.58 6.94 33.23
N VAL A 284 9.41 6.49 32.75
CA VAL A 284 8.40 5.80 33.56
C VAL A 284 8.57 4.29 33.52
N ASP A 285 8.78 3.73 32.32
CA ASP A 285 8.82 2.27 32.14
C ASP A 285 10.23 1.72 32.37
N LEU A 286 11.21 2.23 31.62
CA LEU A 286 12.62 1.81 31.69
C LEU A 286 13.38 2.44 32.86
N LYS A 287 12.88 3.56 33.40
CA LYS A 287 13.47 4.30 34.53
C LYS A 287 14.97 4.58 34.35
N LEU A 288 15.37 4.92 33.13
CA LEU A 288 16.76 5.19 32.81
C LEU A 288 17.23 6.45 33.54
N PRO A 289 18.49 6.51 34.00
CA PRO A 289 19.06 7.78 34.44
C PRO A 289 19.03 8.81 33.29
N PRO A 290 18.85 10.12 33.57
CA PRO A 290 18.76 11.16 32.54
C PRO A 290 19.91 11.16 31.53
N LEU A 291 21.13 10.84 31.97
CA LEU A 291 22.30 10.74 31.10
C LEU A 291 22.18 9.59 30.09
N ASP A 292 21.67 8.44 30.51
CA ASP A 292 21.52 7.26 29.65
C ASP A 292 20.32 7.41 28.71
N ALA A 293 19.24 8.06 29.18
CA ALA A 293 18.14 8.47 28.31
C ALA A 293 18.61 9.43 27.20
N TYR A 294 19.47 10.41 27.52
CA TYR A 294 20.09 11.27 26.50
C TYR A 294 20.93 10.47 25.49
N ARG A 295 21.76 9.52 25.96
CA ARG A 295 22.56 8.66 25.09
C ARG A 295 21.67 7.82 24.16
N LYS A 296 20.57 7.27 24.69
CA LYS A 296 19.57 6.52 23.91
C LYS A 296 18.93 7.40 22.83
N LEU A 297 18.44 8.60 23.19
CA LEU A 297 17.85 9.54 22.23
C LEU A 297 18.85 9.93 21.13
N ARG A 298 20.10 10.22 21.52
CA ARG A 298 21.16 10.55 20.58
C ARG A 298 21.47 9.39 19.62
N MET A 299 21.56 8.17 20.14
CA MET A 299 21.78 6.98 19.32
C MET A 299 20.67 6.82 18.27
N VAL A 300 19.40 7.08 18.62
CA VAL A 300 18.29 7.02 17.65
C VAL A 300 18.48 8.07 16.54
N VAL A 301 18.82 9.31 16.89
CA VAL A 301 19.11 10.38 15.90
C VAL A 301 20.27 9.98 14.99
N ASP A 302 21.36 9.46 15.55
CA ASP A 302 22.54 9.04 14.81
C ASP A 302 22.19 7.87 13.86
N THR A 303 21.41 6.88 14.30
CA THR A 303 20.96 5.77 13.45
C THR A 303 20.08 6.24 12.28
N VAL A 304 19.17 7.18 12.52
CA VAL A 304 18.34 7.78 11.44
C VAL A 304 19.22 8.51 10.42
N ASN A 305 20.18 9.31 10.89
CA ASN A 305 21.12 10.00 10.01
C ASN A 305 22.02 9.04 9.22
N ASN A 306 22.43 7.91 9.81
CA ASN A 306 23.20 6.88 9.11
C ASN A 306 22.40 6.25 7.96
N VAL A 307 21.09 6.03 8.15
CA VAL A 307 20.22 5.54 7.07
C VAL A 307 20.08 6.60 5.97
N ILE A 308 19.89 7.88 6.34
CA ILE A 308 19.83 8.99 5.37
C ILE A 308 21.14 9.10 4.59
N ALA A 309 22.28 8.99 5.27
CA ALA A 309 23.61 9.00 4.64
C ALA A 309 23.83 7.80 3.71
N SER A 310 23.18 6.67 3.96
CA SER A 310 23.23 5.50 3.07
C SER A 310 22.46 5.67 1.76
N CYS A 311 21.63 6.72 1.61
CA CYS A 311 20.74 6.90 0.45
C CYS A 311 21.42 7.50 -0.80
N GLY A 312 22.68 7.94 -0.75
CA GLY A 312 23.38 8.49 -1.93
C GLY A 312 24.36 9.62 -1.59
N THR A 313 24.72 10.46 -2.55
CA THR A 313 25.69 11.57 -2.36
C THR A 313 25.04 12.91 -1.99
N THR A 314 23.75 13.08 -2.24
CA THR A 314 23.01 14.35 -2.02
C THR A 314 22.07 14.24 -0.82
N TYR A 315 22.56 13.71 0.31
CA TYR A 315 21.74 13.45 1.50
C TYR A 315 21.77 14.56 2.56
N ASP A 316 22.73 15.49 2.48
CA ASP A 316 22.97 16.52 3.50
C ASP A 316 21.74 17.41 3.78
N ALA A 317 20.91 17.64 2.74
CA ALA A 317 19.67 18.40 2.86
C ALA A 317 18.63 17.71 3.76
N TYR A 318 18.70 16.39 3.88
CA TYR A 318 17.73 15.56 4.62
C TYR A 318 18.20 15.22 6.04
N LEU A 319 19.45 15.51 6.40
CA LEU A 319 20.00 15.21 7.72
C LEU A 319 19.23 15.94 8.84
N VAL A 320 18.88 15.17 9.88
CA VAL A 320 18.10 15.65 11.01
C VAL A 320 18.99 15.96 12.21
N SER A 321 18.71 17.06 12.91
CA SER A 321 19.40 17.43 14.14
C SER A 321 18.49 18.26 15.05
N PRO A 322 18.47 17.99 16.37
CA PRO A 322 17.75 18.84 17.31
C PRO A 322 18.20 20.31 17.28
N GLU A 323 19.49 20.56 16.95
CA GLU A 323 20.04 21.93 16.85
C GLU A 323 19.46 22.71 15.68
N ARG A 324 19.00 22.01 14.62
CA ARG A 324 18.35 22.60 13.43
C ARG A 324 16.84 22.69 13.57
N GLY A 325 16.26 22.25 14.70
CA GLY A 325 14.81 22.14 14.91
C GLY A 325 14.15 20.96 14.18
N THR A 326 14.89 20.21 13.36
CA THR A 326 14.35 19.07 12.58
C THR A 326 14.15 17.80 13.40
N VAL A 327 14.41 17.84 14.71
CA VAL A 327 14.10 16.75 15.65
C VAL A 327 13.23 17.29 16.78
N CYS A 328 12.08 16.65 16.99
CA CYS A 328 11.14 16.93 18.07
C CYS A 328 11.03 15.73 19.03
N PHE A 329 10.69 16.01 20.29
CA PHE A 329 10.49 15.00 21.34
C PHE A 329 9.03 15.02 21.78
N ALA A 330 8.38 13.87 21.76
CA ALA A 330 6.94 13.77 22.01
C ALA A 330 6.55 12.59 22.91
N SER A 331 5.47 12.78 23.66
CA SER A 331 4.77 11.75 24.40
C SER A 331 3.28 12.06 24.40
N ALA A 332 2.50 11.28 23.65
CA ALA A 332 1.05 11.37 23.68
C ALA A 332 0.49 11.04 25.07
N ARG A 333 1.07 10.02 25.74
CA ARG A 333 0.68 9.60 27.08
C ARG A 333 0.81 10.73 28.11
N LEU A 334 1.84 11.56 28.02
CA LEU A 334 2.04 12.69 28.94
C LEU A 334 1.49 14.02 28.42
N GLY A 335 1.00 14.07 27.18
CA GLY A 335 0.63 15.34 26.53
C GLY A 335 1.82 16.27 26.31
N LEU A 336 2.99 15.70 25.99
CA LEU A 336 4.25 16.42 25.78
C LEU A 336 4.60 16.49 24.29
N PHE A 337 4.91 17.67 23.79
CA PHE A 337 5.56 17.83 22.48
C PHE A 337 6.48 19.06 22.55
N LEU A 338 7.78 18.88 22.29
CA LEU A 338 8.76 19.97 22.37
C LEU A 338 9.87 19.86 21.33
N SER A 339 10.34 21.02 20.88
CA SER A 339 11.64 21.19 20.25
C SER A 339 12.57 21.92 21.23
N LEU A 340 13.86 22.00 20.91
CA LEU A 340 14.80 22.76 21.74
C LEU A 340 14.45 24.25 21.80
N GLU A 341 13.90 24.79 20.71
CA GLU A 341 13.52 26.19 20.61
C GLU A 341 12.28 26.49 21.46
N THR A 342 11.24 25.65 21.36
CA THR A 342 10.02 25.85 22.16
C THR A 342 10.27 25.61 23.65
N PHE A 343 11.20 24.72 23.99
CA PHE A 343 11.64 24.57 25.38
C PHE A 343 12.49 25.75 25.87
N ALA A 344 13.36 26.31 25.03
CA ALA A 344 14.15 27.49 25.37
C ALA A 344 13.29 28.74 25.62
N LEU A 345 12.15 28.88 24.94
CA LEU A 345 11.18 29.95 25.20
C LEU A 345 10.67 29.95 26.63
N LYS A 346 10.53 28.76 27.25
CA LYS A 346 10.09 28.64 28.65
C LYS A 346 11.11 29.26 29.61
N TYR A 347 12.40 29.07 29.33
CA TYR A 347 13.45 29.77 30.07
C TYR A 347 13.46 31.27 29.79
N ALA A 348 13.26 31.69 28.54
CA ALA A 348 13.21 33.11 28.18
C ALA A 348 12.02 33.85 28.84
N ALA A 349 10.90 33.17 29.05
CA ALA A 349 9.73 33.70 29.75
C ALA A 349 10.02 33.98 31.23
N VAL A 350 10.83 33.14 31.89
CA VAL A 350 11.21 33.30 33.30
C VAL A 350 12.41 34.25 33.47
N PHE A 351 13.33 34.28 32.49
CA PHE A 351 14.55 35.10 32.52
C PHE A 351 14.55 36.11 31.35
N PRO A 352 13.95 37.30 31.54
CA PRO A 352 13.88 38.34 30.52
C PRO A 352 15.29 38.79 30.09
N GLY A 353 15.55 38.78 28.78
CA GLY A 353 16.85 39.13 28.19
C GLY A 353 17.64 37.94 27.62
N LEU A 354 17.17 36.71 27.84
CA LEU A 354 17.74 35.52 27.21
C LEU A 354 17.16 35.29 25.80
N ASN A 355 18.03 35.14 24.79
CA ASN A 355 17.60 34.77 23.43
C ASN A 355 17.36 33.25 23.35
N ALA A 356 16.09 32.86 23.16
CA ALA A 356 15.66 31.46 23.09
C ALA A 356 16.31 30.69 21.94
N ALA A 357 16.35 31.25 20.72
CA ALA A 357 16.95 30.58 19.56
C ALA A 357 18.45 30.34 19.76
N ALA A 358 19.18 31.33 20.30
CA ALA A 358 20.59 31.16 20.61
C ALA A 358 20.82 30.11 21.70
N LEU A 359 19.97 30.06 22.74
CA LEU A 359 20.05 29.06 23.79
C LEU A 359 19.74 27.64 23.28
N ALA A 360 18.74 27.49 22.39
CA ALA A 360 18.34 26.22 21.83
C ALA A 360 19.50 25.49 21.14
N THR A 361 20.33 26.22 20.37
CA THR A 361 21.53 25.66 19.73
C THR A 361 22.60 25.16 20.71
N LYS A 362 22.51 25.54 21.99
CA LYS A 362 23.44 25.11 23.05
C LYS A 362 22.91 23.94 23.88
N PHE A 363 21.66 23.55 23.70
CA PHE A 363 21.05 22.46 24.46
C PHE A 363 21.49 21.09 23.97
N TRP A 364 21.88 20.91 22.71
CA TRP A 364 22.24 19.60 22.18
C TRP A 364 23.72 19.47 21.85
N GLY A 365 24.16 18.24 21.59
CA GLY A 365 25.53 17.93 21.21
C GLY A 365 26.51 17.85 22.39
N GLN A 366 27.81 17.95 22.05
CA GLN A 366 28.91 17.86 23.01
C GLN A 366 29.15 19.17 23.77
N ILE A 367 28.09 19.72 24.37
CA ILE A 367 28.11 20.98 25.10
C ILE A 367 27.76 20.72 26.56
N THR A 368 28.52 21.29 27.49
CA THR A 368 28.25 21.30 28.94
C THR A 368 28.07 22.74 29.41
N TYR A 369 27.38 22.93 30.52
CA TYR A 369 27.28 24.20 31.21
C TYR A 369 28.00 24.13 32.54
N GLU A 370 29.12 24.85 32.64
CA GLU A 370 29.99 24.86 33.83
C GLU A 370 30.51 26.28 34.07
N LYS A 371 30.64 26.65 35.35
CA LYS A 371 31.15 27.97 35.77
C LYS A 371 30.41 29.13 35.06
N LYS A 372 29.08 29.00 34.93
CA LYS A 372 28.17 29.94 34.26
C LYS A 372 28.44 30.16 32.76
N THR A 373 29.14 29.24 32.10
CA THR A 373 29.49 29.34 30.68
C THR A 373 29.23 28.02 29.95
N PHE A 374 28.75 28.09 28.71
CA PHE A 374 28.68 26.93 27.83
C PHE A 374 30.07 26.58 27.30
N ARG A 375 30.48 25.32 27.43
CA ARG A 375 31.79 24.83 26.99
C ARG A 375 31.62 23.52 26.24
N LYS A 376 32.56 23.20 25.35
CA LYS A 376 32.61 21.87 24.74
C LYS A 376 32.99 20.83 25.79
N ILE A 377 32.35 19.67 25.74
CA ILE A 377 32.66 18.53 26.60
C ILE A 377 34.06 18.02 26.24
N THR A 378 34.92 17.91 27.26
CA THR A 378 36.28 17.39 27.14
C THR A 378 36.49 16.12 27.96
N THR A 379 35.69 15.93 29.02
CA THR A 379 35.81 14.81 29.95
C THR A 379 34.46 14.09 30.07
N PHE A 380 34.48 12.77 30.18
CA PHE A 380 33.28 11.93 30.32
C PHE A 380 32.43 12.23 31.57
N ARG A 381 33.02 12.87 32.59
CA ARG A 381 32.31 13.30 33.81
C ARG A 381 31.41 14.52 33.59
N GLN A 382 31.67 15.32 32.55
CA GLN A 382 30.91 16.53 32.28
C GLN A 382 29.54 16.15 31.72
N ARG A 383 28.48 16.70 32.31
CA ARG A 383 27.11 16.38 31.91
C ARG A 383 26.67 17.25 30.74
N PRO A 384 26.09 16.67 29.67
CA PRO A 384 25.54 17.43 28.57
C PRO A 384 24.52 18.48 29.02
N SER A 385 24.51 19.63 28.37
CA SER A 385 23.55 20.71 28.62
C SER A 385 22.10 20.22 28.45
N PHE A 386 21.82 19.34 27.49
CA PHE A 386 20.51 18.72 27.31
C PHE A 386 20.03 18.02 28.59
N VAL A 387 20.94 17.29 29.25
CA VAL A 387 20.62 16.56 30.47
C VAL A 387 20.30 17.54 31.59
N GLN A 388 21.12 18.57 31.78
CA GLN A 388 20.96 19.55 32.85
C GLN A 388 19.72 20.43 32.70
N PHE A 389 19.45 20.90 31.47
CA PHE A 389 18.42 21.91 31.21
C PHE A 389 17.10 21.34 30.71
N VAL A 390 17.08 20.13 30.13
CA VAL A 390 15.85 19.54 29.56
C VAL A 390 15.43 18.30 30.34
N LEU A 391 16.28 17.26 30.37
CA LEU A 391 15.89 15.98 30.97
C LEU A 391 15.77 16.03 32.49
N GLU A 392 16.75 16.57 33.23
CA GLU A 392 16.67 16.61 34.70
C GLU A 392 15.42 17.36 35.21
N PRO A 393 15.04 18.53 34.65
CA PRO A 393 13.76 19.17 34.97
C PRO A 393 12.54 18.29 34.66
N LEU A 394 12.49 17.68 33.46
CA LEU A 394 11.38 16.79 33.08
C LEU A 394 11.25 15.59 34.03
N TYR A 395 12.37 14.96 34.38
CA TYR A 395 12.40 13.84 35.33
C TYR A 395 11.91 14.26 36.72
N LYS A 396 12.28 15.44 37.19
CA LYS A 396 11.78 15.98 38.48
C LYS A 396 10.28 16.23 38.44
N ILE A 397 9.78 16.84 37.36
CA ILE A 397 8.33 17.08 37.18
C ILE A 397 7.58 15.75 37.22
N VAL A 398 8.02 14.76 36.44
CA VAL A 398 7.38 13.44 36.40
C VAL A 398 7.48 12.72 37.74
N ALA A 399 8.65 12.70 38.38
CA ALA A 399 8.85 12.00 39.65
C ALA A 399 7.95 12.56 40.77
N HIS A 400 7.94 13.88 40.96
CA HIS A 400 7.12 14.52 42.00
C HIS A 400 5.62 14.48 41.69
N ALA A 401 5.23 14.48 40.41
CA ALA A 401 3.84 14.30 40.03
C ALA A 401 3.34 12.87 40.31
N VAL A 402 4.18 11.85 40.04
CA VAL A 402 3.84 10.44 40.29
C VAL A 402 3.77 10.12 41.79
N THR A 403 4.60 10.75 42.65
CA THR A 403 4.55 10.54 44.10
C THR A 403 3.38 11.24 44.79
N GLY A 404 2.68 12.15 44.10
CA GLY A 404 1.57 12.92 44.67
C GLY A 404 2.01 14.19 45.42
N ASP A 405 3.31 14.45 45.53
CA ASP A 405 3.86 15.62 46.24
C ASP A 405 3.96 16.87 45.34
N GLY A 406 3.40 16.82 44.13
CA GLY A 406 3.53 17.90 43.14
C GLY A 406 3.02 19.26 43.65
N GLY A 407 1.92 19.27 44.39
CA GLY A 407 1.33 20.48 44.98
C GLY A 407 2.23 21.15 46.03
N GLU A 408 3.01 20.36 46.78
CA GLU A 408 3.91 20.85 47.84
C GLU A 408 5.30 21.19 47.30
N THR A 409 5.82 20.38 46.38
CA THR A 409 7.23 20.43 45.94
C THR A 409 7.43 21.20 44.63
N LEU A 410 6.49 21.12 43.68
CA LEU A 410 6.62 21.77 42.38
C LEU A 410 5.90 23.12 42.34
N SER A 411 4.60 23.14 42.62
CA SER A 411 3.78 24.36 42.56
C SER A 411 2.45 24.16 43.29
N SER A 412 2.08 25.13 44.13
CA SER A 412 0.79 25.14 44.83
C SER A 412 -0.42 25.28 43.90
N SER A 413 -0.21 25.59 42.62
CA SER A 413 -1.26 25.64 41.60
C SER A 413 -1.66 24.26 41.08
N LEU A 414 -0.88 23.21 41.35
CA LEU A 414 -1.23 21.84 40.99
C LEU A 414 -2.24 21.28 41.98
N THR A 415 -3.19 20.47 41.49
CA THR A 415 -4.15 19.82 42.37
C THR A 415 -3.47 18.89 43.37
N ALA A 416 -3.85 18.99 44.66
CA ALA A 416 -3.24 18.20 45.73
C ALA A 416 -3.62 16.71 45.69
N LEU A 417 -4.73 16.36 45.02
CA LEU A 417 -5.27 14.99 44.93
C LEU A 417 -5.78 14.69 43.50
N PRO A 418 -4.88 14.53 42.52
CA PRO A 418 -5.24 14.08 41.18
C PRO A 418 -5.79 12.65 41.23
N ARG A 419 -6.77 12.33 40.36
CA ARG A 419 -7.51 11.05 40.37
C ARG A 419 -6.64 9.81 40.09
N SER A 420 -5.46 10.00 39.48
CA SER A 420 -4.47 8.97 39.17
C SER A 420 -3.05 9.54 38.98
N PRO A 421 -1.98 8.74 39.13
CA PRO A 421 -0.60 9.17 38.87
C PRO A 421 -0.37 9.70 37.45
N LEU A 422 -1.06 9.12 36.46
CA LEU A 422 -0.97 9.57 35.08
C LEU A 422 -1.59 10.95 34.90
N SER A 423 -2.80 11.17 35.43
CA SER A 423 -3.44 12.49 35.37
C SER A 423 -2.64 13.57 36.11
N ALA A 424 -2.03 13.21 37.25
CA ALA A 424 -1.14 14.10 37.99
C ALA A 424 0.04 14.54 37.13
N THR A 425 0.64 13.57 36.42
CA THR A 425 1.79 13.82 35.56
C THR A 425 1.41 14.66 34.35
N GLN A 426 0.28 14.37 33.71
CA GLN A 426 -0.25 15.18 32.59
C GLN A 426 -0.53 16.62 33.02
N GLU A 427 -1.14 16.82 34.20
CA GLU A 427 -1.40 18.16 34.74
C GLU A 427 -0.09 18.91 35.01
N ALA A 428 0.87 18.28 35.68
CA ALA A 428 2.17 18.87 35.95
C ALA A 428 2.94 19.20 34.66
N ILE A 429 2.96 18.28 33.70
CA ILE A 429 3.57 18.50 32.39
C ILE A 429 2.88 19.65 31.66
N ARG A 430 1.54 19.72 31.63
CA ARG A 430 0.82 20.84 31.01
C ARG A 430 1.11 22.17 31.71
N HIS A 431 1.27 22.17 33.03
CA HIS A 431 1.57 23.38 33.80
C HIS A 431 2.96 23.95 33.45
N PHE A 432 4.00 23.10 33.40
CA PHE A 432 5.38 23.54 33.17
C PHE A 432 5.79 23.57 31.69
N CYS A 433 5.32 22.60 30.91
CA CYS A 433 5.65 22.44 29.50
C CYS A 433 4.57 23.01 28.57
N GLY A 434 3.48 23.58 29.09
CA GLY A 434 2.41 24.14 28.29
C GLY A 434 1.49 23.07 27.69
N ALA A 435 0.38 23.52 27.09
CA ALA A 435 -0.46 22.65 26.30
C ALA A 435 0.28 22.27 25.00
N PRO A 436 0.19 21.00 24.56
CA PRO A 436 0.95 20.53 23.42
C PRO A 436 0.44 21.07 22.08
N THR A 437 -0.57 21.94 22.02
CA THR A 437 -1.14 22.43 20.76
C THR A 437 -0.31 23.55 20.15
N GLY A 438 -0.34 24.74 20.75
CA GLY A 438 0.35 25.91 20.18
C GLY A 438 1.88 25.74 20.13
N ASP A 439 2.47 25.20 21.19
CA ASP A 439 3.92 24.97 21.26
C ASP A 439 4.38 23.88 20.27
N SER A 440 3.58 22.85 19.99
CA SER A 440 3.96 21.85 18.98
C SER A 440 3.94 22.41 17.58
N LEU A 441 2.93 23.25 17.28
CA LEU A 441 2.82 23.90 16.00
C LEU A 441 3.92 24.92 15.78
N ASP A 442 4.34 25.66 16.81
CA ASP A 442 5.53 26.51 16.73
C ASP A 442 6.77 25.72 16.33
N ALA A 443 7.00 24.57 16.98
CA ALA A 443 8.11 23.69 16.66
C ALA A 443 8.05 23.19 15.20
N LEU A 444 6.90 22.70 14.74
CA LEU A 444 6.76 22.14 13.39
C LEU A 444 6.77 23.21 12.30
N LEU A 445 6.04 24.32 12.48
CA LEU A 445 5.94 25.39 11.49
C LEU A 445 7.27 26.13 11.25
N SER A 446 8.22 26.03 12.19
CA SER A 446 9.57 26.58 12.02
C SER A 446 10.39 25.85 10.94
N VAL A 447 10.10 24.56 10.69
CA VAL A 447 10.86 23.70 9.78
C VAL A 447 10.06 23.20 8.57
N LEU A 448 8.73 23.17 8.66
CA LEU A 448 7.89 22.67 7.57
C LEU A 448 7.90 23.62 6.35
N PRO A 449 8.18 23.10 5.14
CA PRO A 449 8.27 23.92 3.93
C PRO A 449 6.87 24.32 3.41
N PRO A 450 6.76 25.43 2.67
CA PRO A 450 5.57 25.74 1.90
C PRO A 450 5.41 24.76 0.71
N PRO A 451 4.19 24.61 0.17
CA PRO A 451 3.87 23.59 -0.84
C PRO A 451 4.49 23.83 -2.22
N MET A 452 4.91 25.05 -2.55
CA MET A 452 5.13 25.43 -3.94
C MET A 452 6.29 24.70 -4.62
N ALA A 453 7.42 24.55 -3.91
CA ALA A 453 8.56 23.79 -4.42
C ALA A 453 8.20 22.33 -4.70
N ARG A 454 7.38 21.73 -3.82
CA ARG A 454 6.90 20.35 -3.98
C ARG A 454 5.92 20.24 -5.16
N SER A 455 5.01 21.18 -5.30
CA SER A 455 4.06 21.23 -6.40
C SER A 455 4.76 21.32 -7.76
N GLN A 456 5.81 22.13 -7.87
CA GLN A 456 6.65 22.20 -9.07
C GLN A 456 7.35 20.86 -9.36
N TRP A 457 7.98 20.27 -8.34
CA TRP A 457 8.61 18.95 -8.48
C TRP A 457 7.64 17.87 -8.93
N LEU A 458 6.39 17.88 -8.43
CA LEU A 458 5.35 16.95 -8.87
C LEU A 458 5.06 17.16 -10.35
N ALA A 459 4.81 18.40 -10.79
CA ALA A 459 4.54 18.69 -12.21
C ALA A 459 5.71 18.22 -13.11
N GLU A 460 6.96 18.48 -12.72
CA GLU A 460 8.15 18.01 -13.43
C GLU A 460 8.24 16.48 -13.46
N ARG A 461 8.00 15.81 -12.32
CA ARG A 461 8.04 14.35 -12.22
C ARG A 461 7.07 13.69 -13.18
N TYR A 462 5.84 14.21 -13.30
CA TYR A 462 4.83 13.65 -14.19
C TYR A 462 4.93 14.14 -15.63
N GLY A 463 5.99 14.87 -16.01
CA GLY A 463 6.19 15.36 -17.38
C GLY A 463 5.32 16.57 -17.75
N ALA A 464 4.64 17.19 -16.79
CA ALA A 464 3.82 18.39 -16.98
C ALA A 464 4.59 19.70 -16.69
N GLY A 465 5.91 19.63 -16.44
CA GLY A 465 6.72 20.80 -16.09
C GLY A 465 6.80 21.85 -17.20
N ALA A 466 6.89 21.43 -18.46
CA ALA A 466 6.92 22.35 -19.61
C ALA A 466 5.64 23.18 -19.73
N LEU A 467 4.48 22.59 -19.40
CA LEU A 467 3.20 23.29 -19.35
C LEU A 467 3.22 24.40 -18.29
N CYS A 468 3.77 24.13 -17.11
CA CYS A 468 3.89 25.13 -16.04
C CYS A 468 4.84 26.28 -16.39
N ALA A 469 5.90 26.04 -17.16
CA ALA A 469 6.85 27.08 -17.54
C ALA A 469 6.23 28.07 -18.55
N SER A 470 5.48 27.54 -19.53
CA SER A 470 4.83 28.33 -20.59
C SER A 470 3.80 29.35 -20.08
N SER A 471 3.18 29.11 -18.93
CA SER A 471 2.24 30.05 -18.30
C SER A 471 2.91 31.12 -17.42
N SER A 472 4.16 30.89 -16.99
CA SER A 472 4.85 31.80 -16.06
C SER A 472 5.43 33.06 -16.72
N ASP A 473 5.82 32.98 -17.99
CA ASP A 473 6.35 34.13 -18.75
C ASP A 473 5.29 35.22 -19.04
N GLU A 474 3.99 34.88 -19.01
CA GLU A 474 2.91 35.84 -19.29
C GLU A 474 2.46 36.64 -18.05
N THR A 475 2.57 36.06 -16.85
CA THR A 475 2.06 36.64 -15.59
C THR A 475 2.97 37.71 -14.98
N ALA A 476 4.24 37.78 -15.39
CA ALA A 476 5.19 38.79 -14.89
C ALA A 476 4.84 40.24 -15.32
N SER A 477 3.95 40.43 -16.31
CA SER A 477 3.56 41.76 -16.82
C SER A 477 2.25 42.33 -16.24
N ALA A 478 1.48 41.56 -15.46
CA ALA A 478 0.16 41.97 -14.96
C ALA A 478 0.09 41.97 -13.43
N ALA A 479 0.76 42.93 -12.79
CA ALA A 479 0.52 43.26 -11.40
C ALA A 479 -0.89 43.87 -11.26
N HIS A 480 -1.77 43.19 -10.51
CA HIS A 480 -3.12 43.64 -10.10
C HIS A 480 -4.30 43.30 -11.02
N SER A 481 -4.54 42.01 -11.28
CA SER A 481 -5.91 41.46 -11.42
C SER A 481 -5.87 39.95 -11.13
N HIS A 482 -6.93 39.41 -10.53
CA HIS A 482 -7.06 37.98 -10.26
C HIS A 482 -6.76 37.15 -11.53
N PRO A 483 -5.96 36.07 -11.47
CA PRO A 483 -5.75 35.24 -12.64
C PRO A 483 -7.10 34.66 -13.07
N PRO A 484 -7.44 34.68 -14.37
CA PRO A 484 -8.66 34.06 -14.86
C PRO A 484 -8.64 32.57 -14.50
N ALA A 485 -9.79 32.02 -14.11
CA ALA A 485 -9.96 30.65 -13.63
C ALA A 485 -9.65 29.55 -14.69
N ASP A 486 -9.25 29.92 -15.91
CA ASP A 486 -9.33 29.10 -17.11
C ASP A 486 -7.98 28.74 -17.78
N ASP A 487 -6.82 29.07 -17.21
CA ASP A 487 -5.57 28.96 -18.00
C ASP A 487 -4.98 27.53 -18.04
N LEU A 488 -4.62 26.96 -16.88
CA LEU A 488 -4.04 25.61 -16.78
C LEU A 488 -4.27 25.04 -15.38
N VAL A 489 -4.69 23.77 -15.29
CA VAL A 489 -4.77 23.03 -14.03
C VAL A 489 -3.99 21.74 -14.15
N ILE A 490 -3.16 21.44 -13.15
CA ILE A 490 -2.49 20.15 -13.03
C ILE A 490 -2.73 19.63 -11.62
N ALA A 491 -3.22 18.41 -11.50
CA ALA A 491 -3.47 17.80 -10.20
C ALA A 491 -3.10 16.31 -10.21
N VAL A 492 -2.62 15.81 -9.07
CA VAL A 492 -2.12 14.44 -8.92
C VAL A 492 -2.98 13.71 -7.90
N ALA A 493 -3.53 12.57 -8.27
CA ALA A 493 -4.27 11.66 -7.41
C ALA A 493 -3.46 10.39 -7.17
N SER A 494 -3.30 10.00 -5.91
CA SER A 494 -2.60 8.76 -5.54
C SER A 494 -3.35 7.89 -4.55
N LEU A 495 -4.51 8.36 -4.08
CA LEU A 495 -5.40 7.63 -3.19
C LEU A 495 -6.83 7.80 -3.68
N GLN A 496 -7.62 6.73 -3.58
CA GLN A 496 -9.08 6.80 -3.69
C GLN A 496 -9.74 6.22 -2.45
N ARG A 497 -10.93 6.74 -2.13
CA ARG A 497 -11.72 6.36 -0.96
C ARG A 497 -13.19 6.22 -1.34
N VAL A 498 -13.86 5.27 -0.69
CA VAL A 498 -15.32 5.18 -0.72
C VAL A 498 -15.89 6.26 0.20
N PHE A 499 -16.76 7.10 -0.35
CA PHE A 499 -17.35 8.26 0.31
C PHE A 499 -18.72 8.01 0.93
N ASP A 500 -19.52 7.09 0.36
CA ASP A 500 -20.89 6.86 0.80
C ASP A 500 -21.27 5.37 0.75
N THR A 501 -22.48 5.07 1.22
CA THR A 501 -23.06 3.71 1.15
C THR A 501 -23.37 3.24 -0.27
N LYS A 502 -23.42 4.16 -1.24
CA LYS A 502 -23.63 3.85 -2.66
C LYS A 502 -22.31 3.52 -3.37
N SER A 503 -21.21 3.41 -2.63
CA SER A 503 -19.87 3.15 -3.15
C SER A 503 -19.35 4.23 -4.08
N THR A 504 -19.79 5.49 -3.90
CA THR A 504 -19.25 6.64 -4.62
C THR A 504 -17.77 6.77 -4.28
N LEU A 505 -16.94 6.78 -5.31
CA LEU A 505 -15.50 6.98 -5.18
C LEU A 505 -15.17 8.47 -5.16
N ALA A 506 -14.26 8.84 -4.27
CA ALA A 506 -13.55 10.10 -4.35
C ALA A 506 -12.05 9.86 -4.41
N ALA A 507 -11.37 10.57 -5.30
CA ALA A 507 -9.92 10.63 -5.26
C ALA A 507 -9.45 11.71 -4.30
N VAL A 508 -8.35 11.43 -3.61
CA VAL A 508 -7.58 12.44 -2.91
C VAL A 508 -6.60 13.05 -3.91
N VAL A 509 -6.85 14.30 -4.25
CA VAL A 509 -6.17 15.06 -5.29
C VAL A 509 -5.32 16.14 -4.67
N ARG A 510 -4.03 16.17 -5.03
CA ARG A 510 -3.12 17.28 -4.76
C ARG A 510 -3.09 18.20 -5.98
N VAL A 511 -3.55 19.43 -5.85
CA VAL A 511 -3.45 20.44 -6.91
C VAL A 511 -2.00 20.93 -6.99
N ALA A 512 -1.30 20.60 -8.07
CA ALA A 512 0.08 21.00 -8.31
C ALA A 512 0.15 22.38 -8.96
N HIS A 513 -0.75 22.69 -9.89
CA HIS A 513 -0.79 23.97 -10.58
C HIS A 513 -2.23 24.42 -10.84
N GLY A 514 -2.46 25.74 -10.83
CA GLY A 514 -3.76 26.33 -11.16
C GLY A 514 -4.80 26.21 -10.04
N THR A 515 -6.07 26.27 -10.45
CA THR A 515 -7.23 26.17 -9.56
C THR A 515 -8.24 25.18 -10.13
N LEU A 516 -8.51 24.10 -9.38
CA LEU A 516 -9.56 23.12 -9.68
C LEU A 516 -10.92 23.66 -9.23
N VAL A 517 -11.96 23.55 -10.07
CA VAL A 517 -13.30 24.10 -9.81
C VAL A 517 -14.36 22.99 -9.87
N SER A 518 -15.35 23.03 -8.98
CA SER A 518 -16.49 22.09 -9.00
C SER A 518 -17.53 22.45 -10.06
N ASN A 519 -18.05 21.46 -10.80
CA ASN A 519 -19.06 21.69 -11.84
C ASN A 519 -20.52 21.59 -11.33
N SER A 520 -20.78 21.29 -10.06
CA SER A 520 -22.13 21.23 -9.49
C SER A 520 -22.75 22.63 -9.31
N ARG A 521 -23.89 22.90 -9.97
CA ARG A 521 -24.69 24.13 -9.74
C ARG A 521 -25.50 23.98 -8.43
N PRO A 522 -25.61 25.01 -7.58
CA PRO A 522 -26.65 25.05 -6.56
C PRO A 522 -28.01 25.12 -7.27
N SER A 523 -28.76 24.02 -7.28
CA SER A 523 -30.07 23.93 -7.92
C SER A 523 -31.07 24.87 -7.23
N ASN A 524 -31.48 25.94 -7.92
CA ASN A 524 -32.75 26.63 -7.65
C ASN A 524 -33.30 27.49 -8.80
N HIS A 525 -32.85 27.31 -10.05
CA HIS A 525 -33.51 27.92 -11.21
C HIS A 525 -33.53 27.00 -12.44
N PRO A 526 -34.71 26.66 -12.98
CA PRO A 526 -34.83 25.98 -14.25
C PRO A 526 -34.89 27.03 -15.37
N SER A 527 -33.76 27.27 -16.03
CA SER A 527 -33.77 27.79 -17.40
C SER A 527 -32.59 27.22 -18.18
N ALA A 528 -32.90 26.21 -18.98
CA ALA A 528 -32.03 25.72 -20.04
C ALA A 528 -32.12 26.69 -21.22
N SER A 529 -31.01 27.38 -21.51
CA SER A 529 -30.52 27.74 -22.85
C SER A 529 -29.45 28.82 -22.71
N THR A 530 -28.33 28.67 -23.41
CA THR A 530 -27.23 29.66 -23.62
C THR A 530 -26.07 29.81 -22.59
N ALA A 531 -25.79 28.83 -21.71
CA ALA A 531 -24.55 28.87 -20.91
C ALA A 531 -23.90 27.48 -20.74
N ASP A 532 -23.24 27.02 -21.80
CA ASP A 532 -22.41 25.79 -21.84
C ASP A 532 -20.90 26.09 -21.80
N LYS A 533 -20.52 27.35 -21.52
CA LYS A 533 -19.14 27.86 -21.62
C LYS A 533 -18.37 27.94 -20.30
N SER A 534 -18.87 27.38 -19.19
CA SER A 534 -18.28 27.56 -17.86
C SER A 534 -17.99 26.27 -17.09
N ARG A 535 -17.95 25.10 -17.76
CA ARG A 535 -17.54 23.83 -17.14
C ARG A 535 -16.05 23.62 -17.37
N GLN A 536 -15.32 23.35 -16.30
CA GLN A 536 -13.91 23.00 -16.41
C GLN A 536 -13.82 21.54 -16.88
N ARG A 537 -13.48 21.33 -18.16
CA ARG A 537 -13.18 20.00 -18.74
C ARG A 537 -11.74 19.61 -18.37
N LEU A 538 -11.54 18.39 -17.89
CA LEU A 538 -10.23 17.84 -17.55
C LEU A 538 -10.00 16.57 -18.37
N ILE A 539 -8.73 16.29 -18.67
CA ILE A 539 -8.30 14.98 -19.14
C ILE A 539 -7.46 14.30 -18.06
N ALA A 540 -7.55 12.98 -17.98
CA ALA A 540 -6.86 12.17 -16.99
C ALA A 540 -5.93 11.17 -17.65
N PHE A 541 -4.75 11.01 -17.04
CA PHE A 541 -3.75 10.02 -17.38
C PHE A 541 -3.60 9.08 -16.19
N ASP A 542 -3.72 7.77 -16.39
CA ASP A 542 -3.60 6.79 -15.31
C ASP A 542 -2.60 5.68 -15.65
N GLU A 543 -2.54 4.65 -14.82
CA GLU A 543 -1.66 3.48 -15.02
C GLU A 543 -2.06 2.63 -16.23
N PHE A 544 -3.25 2.82 -16.78
CA PHE A 544 -3.81 2.10 -17.93
C PHE A 544 -3.79 2.93 -19.23
N SER A 545 -3.33 4.18 -19.18
CA SER A 545 -3.06 5.00 -20.36
C SER A 545 -2.02 4.33 -21.27
N SER A 546 -2.30 4.28 -22.57
CA SER A 546 -1.44 3.66 -23.58
C SER A 546 -1.27 4.56 -24.79
N ASP A 547 -0.35 4.23 -25.70
CA ASP A 547 -0.16 5.01 -26.95
C ASP A 547 -1.44 5.05 -27.82
N ALA A 548 -2.33 4.07 -27.67
CA ALA A 548 -3.61 4.01 -28.39
C ALA A 548 -4.71 4.84 -27.71
N ASP A 549 -4.76 4.82 -26.38
CA ASP A 549 -5.70 5.57 -25.55
C ASP A 549 -4.92 6.33 -24.46
N PRO A 550 -4.34 7.50 -24.77
CA PRO A 550 -3.41 8.18 -23.86
C PRO A 550 -4.12 8.83 -22.67
N TYR A 551 -5.37 9.26 -22.83
CA TYR A 551 -6.16 9.91 -21.77
C TYR A 551 -7.66 9.60 -21.90
N TYR A 552 -8.41 9.99 -20.87
CA TYR A 552 -9.87 10.02 -20.89
C TYR A 552 -10.40 11.30 -20.24
N GLU A 553 -11.60 11.74 -20.64
CA GLU A 553 -12.23 12.94 -20.10
C GLU A 553 -12.78 12.70 -18.69
N VAL A 554 -12.63 13.71 -17.82
CA VAL A 554 -13.12 13.72 -16.44
C VAL A 554 -13.84 15.03 -16.16
N GLU A 555 -15.02 14.92 -15.56
CA GLU A 555 -15.77 16.06 -15.04
C GLU A 555 -15.82 16.00 -13.51
N VAL A 556 -15.23 16.98 -12.85
CA VAL A 556 -15.28 17.10 -11.38
C VAL A 556 -16.67 17.54 -10.96
N GLN A 557 -17.37 16.69 -10.21
CA GLN A 557 -18.71 17.00 -9.69
C GLN A 557 -18.61 17.90 -8.46
N GLU A 558 -17.96 17.42 -7.41
CA GLU A 558 -17.82 18.13 -6.13
C GLU A 558 -16.40 18.00 -5.57
N ILE A 559 -16.01 19.00 -4.78
CA ILE A 559 -14.72 19.05 -4.10
C ILE A 559 -14.97 19.16 -2.60
N PHE A 560 -14.25 18.39 -1.79
CA PHE A 560 -14.40 18.37 -0.34
C PHE A 560 -13.05 18.51 0.39
N LEU A 561 -13.08 19.20 1.53
CA LEU A 561 -12.02 19.18 2.54
C LEU A 561 -12.49 18.35 3.72
N ARG A 562 -11.70 17.37 4.15
CA ARG A 562 -12.03 16.60 5.36
C ARG A 562 -11.54 17.33 6.60
N THR A 563 -12.43 17.84 7.45
CA THR A 563 -12.09 18.49 8.72
C THR A 563 -12.40 17.58 9.91
N VAL A 564 -11.81 17.89 11.07
CA VAL A 564 -12.07 17.13 12.31
C VAL A 564 -13.47 17.41 12.86
N GLU A 565 -13.94 18.65 12.73
CA GLU A 565 -15.19 19.12 13.37
C GLU A 565 -16.43 18.84 12.51
N ASP A 566 -16.32 19.01 11.19
CA ASP A 566 -17.47 19.01 10.28
C ASP A 566 -17.46 17.83 9.28
N GLY A 567 -16.53 16.88 9.46
CA GLY A 567 -16.42 15.72 8.56
C GLY A 567 -15.92 16.13 7.17
N PHE A 568 -16.79 16.12 6.16
CA PHE A 568 -16.45 16.55 4.80
C PHE A 568 -17.12 17.88 4.47
N LEU A 569 -16.29 18.90 4.27
CA LEU A 569 -16.70 20.26 3.93
C LEU A 569 -16.67 20.47 2.41
N PRO A 570 -17.80 20.70 1.73
CA PRO A 570 -17.79 21.03 0.31
C PRO A 570 -17.16 22.40 0.08
N VAL A 571 -16.30 22.49 -0.94
CA VAL A 571 -15.64 23.71 -1.41
C VAL A 571 -15.85 23.87 -2.91
N GLN A 572 -15.92 25.12 -3.38
CA GLN A 572 -16.17 25.42 -4.79
C GLN A 572 -14.90 25.38 -5.64
N ARG A 573 -13.74 25.60 -5.01
CA ARG A 573 -12.44 25.67 -5.67
C ARG A 573 -11.33 25.14 -4.78
N ALA A 574 -10.31 24.56 -5.40
CA ALA A 574 -9.07 24.15 -4.74
C ALA A 574 -7.87 24.72 -5.50
N THR A 575 -6.98 25.39 -4.80
CA THR A 575 -5.82 26.09 -5.38
C THR A 575 -4.55 25.26 -5.30
N ALA A 576 -3.54 25.64 -6.09
CA ALA A 576 -2.22 25.01 -6.08
C ALA A 576 -1.64 24.92 -4.65
N GLY A 577 -1.23 23.71 -4.28
CA GLY A 577 -0.73 23.38 -2.95
C GLY A 577 -1.75 22.71 -2.04
N GLN A 578 -3.04 22.75 -2.35
CA GLN A 578 -4.07 22.09 -1.54
C GLN A 578 -4.22 20.61 -1.89
N THR A 579 -4.56 19.82 -0.86
CA THR A 579 -4.98 18.43 -1.02
C THR A 579 -6.46 18.34 -0.67
N VAL A 580 -7.26 17.85 -1.62
CA VAL A 580 -8.73 17.84 -1.55
C VAL A 580 -9.28 16.49 -1.99
N TYR A 581 -10.52 16.20 -1.63
CA TYR A 581 -11.25 15.04 -2.14
C TYR A 581 -12.13 15.46 -3.30
N VAL A 582 -12.18 14.65 -4.36
CA VAL A 582 -12.86 14.98 -5.61
C VAL A 582 -13.75 13.82 -6.04
N THR A 583 -15.02 14.11 -6.32
CA THR A 583 -16.02 13.13 -6.82
C THR A 583 -16.36 13.38 -8.29
N GLY A 584 -17.08 12.44 -8.91
CA GLY A 584 -17.44 12.50 -10.34
C GLY A 584 -16.45 11.84 -11.28
N LEU A 585 -15.52 11.05 -10.73
CA LEU A 585 -14.52 10.35 -11.52
C LEU A 585 -15.16 9.17 -12.27
N PRO A 586 -14.77 8.92 -13.53
CA PRO A 586 -15.31 7.82 -14.30
C PRO A 586 -14.86 6.48 -13.72
N ALA A 587 -15.63 5.44 -14.03
CA ALA A 587 -15.31 4.07 -13.64
C ALA A 587 -14.03 3.52 -14.29
N ARG A 588 -13.31 4.27 -15.13
CA ARG A 588 -12.01 3.84 -15.68
C ARG A 588 -10.82 4.21 -14.79
N ALA A 589 -10.97 5.13 -13.83
CA ALA A 589 -9.83 5.72 -13.14
C ALA A 589 -8.98 4.69 -12.37
N GLY A 590 -7.71 4.54 -12.77
CA GLY A 590 -6.72 3.78 -12.02
C GLY A 590 -6.51 4.29 -10.59
N SER A 591 -5.85 3.50 -9.74
CA SER A 591 -5.59 3.85 -8.34
C SER A 591 -4.76 5.15 -8.19
N HIS A 592 -4.00 5.47 -9.23
CA HIS A 592 -3.13 6.62 -9.35
C HIS A 592 -3.31 7.29 -10.71
N PHE A 593 -3.54 8.60 -10.75
CA PHE A 593 -3.74 9.34 -12.00
C PHE A 593 -3.36 10.82 -11.89
N VAL A 594 -3.10 11.45 -13.04
CA VAL A 594 -2.82 12.87 -13.20
C VAL A 594 -3.96 13.51 -13.98
N LEU A 595 -4.47 14.63 -13.48
CA LEU A 595 -5.47 15.47 -14.14
C LEU A 595 -4.79 16.67 -14.76
N VAL A 596 -5.10 16.95 -16.03
CA VAL A 596 -4.71 18.17 -16.73
C VAL A 596 -5.97 18.87 -17.26
N GLY A 597 -6.06 20.17 -17.03
CA GLY A 597 -7.25 20.97 -17.32
C GLY A 597 -6.94 22.35 -17.86
N GLY A 598 -8.00 23.10 -18.17
CA GLY A 598 -7.90 24.45 -18.73
C GLY A 598 -7.63 24.41 -20.24
N ARG A 599 -6.87 25.39 -20.76
CA ARG A 599 -6.62 25.53 -22.21
C ARG A 599 -5.88 24.34 -22.80
N ALA A 600 -4.96 23.73 -22.05
CA ALA A 600 -4.22 22.57 -22.50
C ALA A 600 -5.15 21.39 -22.84
N ALA A 601 -6.09 21.07 -21.94
CA ALA A 601 -7.09 20.03 -22.18
C ALA A 601 -8.07 20.42 -23.30
N ALA A 602 -8.51 21.69 -23.34
CA ALA A 602 -9.44 22.17 -24.37
C ALA A 602 -8.87 22.08 -25.79
N THR A 603 -7.57 22.36 -25.98
CA THR A 603 -6.93 22.22 -27.30
C THR A 603 -6.88 20.77 -27.74
N VAL A 604 -6.47 19.86 -26.85
CA VAL A 604 -6.40 18.42 -27.12
C VAL A 604 -7.78 17.86 -27.51
N LEU A 605 -8.82 18.20 -26.75
CA LEU A 605 -10.20 17.76 -27.03
C LEU A 605 -10.74 18.35 -28.35
N ALA A 606 -10.38 19.58 -28.71
CA ALA A 606 -10.80 20.19 -29.97
C ALA A 606 -10.15 19.56 -31.21
N GLU A 607 -8.88 19.12 -31.08
CA GLU A 607 -8.18 18.38 -32.14
C GLU A 607 -8.83 17.00 -32.37
N ASP A 608 -9.19 16.27 -31.31
CA ASP A 608 -9.87 14.98 -31.38
C ASP A 608 -11.29 15.06 -31.97
N GLU A 609 -12.04 16.13 -31.66
CA GLU A 609 -13.39 16.37 -32.19
C GLU A 609 -13.38 16.75 -33.69
N GLY A 610 -12.20 16.84 -34.32
CA GLY A 610 -12.05 17.14 -35.75
C GLY A 610 -12.36 18.60 -36.11
N ALA A 611 -12.37 19.49 -35.12
CA ALA A 611 -12.52 20.92 -35.35
C ALA A 611 -11.23 21.45 -36.00
N ALA A 612 -11.34 22.05 -37.20
CA ALA A 612 -10.25 22.85 -37.75
C ALA A 612 -9.85 23.89 -36.70
N GLY A 613 -8.55 23.99 -36.39
CA GLY A 613 -7.96 24.66 -35.22
C GLY A 613 -8.64 25.97 -34.78
N PRO A 614 -8.52 26.33 -33.49
CA PRO A 614 -9.48 27.18 -32.80
C PRO A 614 -9.77 28.47 -33.58
N ILE A 615 -11.05 28.68 -33.89
CA ILE A 615 -11.60 29.91 -34.44
C ILE A 615 -11.02 31.07 -33.65
N ALA A 616 -10.27 31.94 -34.34
CA ALA A 616 -9.83 33.23 -33.82
C ALA A 616 -11.07 34.04 -33.41
N SER A 617 -11.53 33.88 -32.17
CA SER A 617 -12.60 34.71 -31.63
C SER A 617 -12.03 36.10 -31.44
N SER A 618 -12.58 37.04 -32.21
CA SER A 618 -12.32 38.47 -32.19
C SER A 618 -12.31 39.05 -30.77
N SER A 619 -11.14 39.08 -30.14
CA SER A 619 -10.81 39.97 -29.03
C SER A 619 -9.29 40.15 -29.00
N SER A 620 -8.84 41.38 -28.77
CA SER A 620 -7.52 41.92 -29.11
C SER A 620 -6.35 41.48 -28.21
N PHE A 621 -6.32 40.24 -27.74
CA PHE A 621 -5.18 39.64 -27.03
C PHE A 621 -5.08 38.15 -27.41
N ALA A 622 -4.34 37.86 -28.48
CA ALA A 622 -4.10 36.49 -28.92
C ALA A 622 -3.00 35.87 -28.04
N ALA A 623 -3.41 35.05 -27.07
CA ALA A 623 -2.50 34.23 -26.27
C ALA A 623 -1.95 33.06 -27.13
N PRO A 624 -0.71 32.59 -26.89
CA PRO A 624 -0.04 31.58 -27.70
C PRO A 624 -0.79 30.23 -27.68
N LEU A 625 -0.69 29.50 -28.79
CA LEU A 625 -1.25 28.16 -28.97
C LEU A 625 -0.41 27.15 -28.19
N ILE A 626 -1.04 26.37 -27.31
CA ILE A 626 -0.41 25.20 -26.67
C ILE A 626 -0.57 24.03 -27.65
N SER A 627 0.53 23.44 -28.15
CA SER A 627 0.49 22.23 -29.00
C SER A 627 0.09 21.00 -28.19
N SER A 628 -0.42 19.93 -28.81
CA SER A 628 -0.75 18.66 -28.15
C SER A 628 0.47 17.75 -27.84
N GLU A 629 1.69 18.16 -28.20
CA GLU A 629 2.93 17.38 -28.01
C GLU A 629 3.23 17.01 -26.54
N TRP A 630 2.71 17.76 -25.57
CA TRP A 630 2.90 17.48 -24.15
C TRP A 630 2.18 16.19 -23.69
N VAL A 631 1.16 15.74 -24.43
CA VAL A 631 0.36 14.55 -24.06
C VAL A 631 1.25 13.30 -23.96
N GLU A 632 2.22 13.16 -24.86
CA GLU A 632 3.19 12.05 -24.86
C GLU A 632 4.22 12.13 -23.72
N GLN A 633 4.41 13.34 -23.18
CA GLN A 633 5.36 13.59 -22.09
C GLN A 633 4.76 13.27 -20.73
N VAL A 634 3.43 13.42 -20.57
CA VAL A 634 2.76 13.17 -19.31
C VAL A 634 2.66 11.67 -19.03
N LYS A 635 3.28 11.22 -17.94
CA LYS A 635 3.32 9.80 -17.57
C LYS A 635 3.07 9.60 -16.10
N VAL A 636 2.22 8.62 -15.79
CA VAL A 636 2.01 8.15 -14.43
C VAL A 636 3.13 7.22 -14.00
N TYR A 637 3.74 7.52 -12.86
CA TYR A 637 4.81 6.69 -12.29
C TYR A 637 4.29 5.88 -11.10
N PRO A 638 4.62 4.57 -11.05
CA PRO A 638 4.21 3.73 -9.94
C PRO A 638 4.76 4.26 -8.62
N LEU A 639 4.12 3.86 -7.52
CA LEU A 639 4.50 4.27 -6.17
C LEU A 639 5.92 3.82 -5.77
N GLY A 640 6.56 2.91 -6.49
CA GLY A 640 7.95 2.50 -6.20
C GLY A 640 8.06 1.53 -5.03
N VAL A 641 7.00 0.74 -4.81
CA VAL A 641 6.95 -0.39 -3.87
C VAL A 641 7.16 -1.70 -4.62
N ALA A 642 7.65 -2.73 -3.93
CA ALA A 642 7.79 -4.07 -4.49
C ALA A 642 6.42 -4.60 -4.94
N PRO A 643 6.34 -5.48 -5.95
CA PRO A 643 5.06 -6.06 -6.38
C PRO A 643 4.45 -6.97 -5.29
N PRO A 644 3.11 -7.15 -5.28
CA PRO A 644 2.44 -8.10 -4.39
C PRO A 644 2.86 -9.54 -4.71
N LEU A 645 2.99 -10.37 -3.67
CA LEU A 645 3.54 -11.74 -3.76
C LEU A 645 2.59 -12.81 -3.26
N LEU A 646 1.64 -12.43 -2.40
CA LEU A 646 0.64 -13.33 -1.86
C LEU A 646 -0.63 -13.23 -2.68
N HIS A 647 -1.25 -14.37 -2.95
CA HIS A 647 -2.45 -14.49 -3.77
C HIS A 647 -3.51 -15.32 -3.07
N VAL A 648 -4.77 -15.00 -3.34
CA VAL A 648 -5.94 -15.76 -2.93
C VAL A 648 -6.91 -15.79 -4.11
N ALA A 649 -7.44 -16.97 -4.44
CA ALA A 649 -8.49 -17.09 -5.43
C ALA A 649 -9.86 -16.84 -4.78
N VAL A 650 -10.67 -16.07 -5.49
CA VAL A 650 -11.99 -15.62 -5.08
C VAL A 650 -12.99 -16.17 -6.09
N GLU A 651 -13.84 -17.08 -5.62
CA GLU A 651 -14.85 -17.75 -6.42
C GLU A 651 -16.23 -17.19 -6.09
N VAL A 652 -17.00 -16.84 -7.12
CA VAL A 652 -18.39 -16.40 -6.95
C VAL A 652 -19.28 -17.63 -6.92
N ARG A 653 -19.83 -17.99 -5.75
CA ARG A 653 -20.70 -19.17 -5.61
C ARG A 653 -22.06 -19.00 -6.29
N ASP A 654 -22.55 -17.76 -6.33
CA ASP A 654 -23.84 -17.40 -6.92
C ASP A 654 -23.62 -16.55 -8.18
N PRO A 655 -23.80 -17.11 -9.40
CA PRO A 655 -23.55 -16.39 -10.64
C PRO A 655 -24.46 -15.16 -10.81
N ALA A 656 -25.64 -15.12 -10.17
CA ALA A 656 -26.52 -13.96 -10.21
C ALA A 656 -25.88 -12.72 -9.55
N LYS A 657 -24.95 -12.93 -8.62
CA LYS A 657 -24.23 -11.87 -7.89
C LYS A 657 -22.85 -11.58 -8.46
N ALA A 658 -22.45 -12.23 -9.57
CA ALA A 658 -21.13 -12.05 -10.17
C ALA A 658 -20.82 -10.60 -10.54
N VAL A 659 -21.80 -9.86 -11.08
CA VAL A 659 -21.64 -8.43 -11.43
C VAL A 659 -21.34 -7.60 -10.18
N SER A 660 -22.07 -7.82 -9.09
CA SER A 660 -21.84 -7.10 -7.82
C SER A 660 -20.45 -7.39 -7.23
N VAL A 661 -19.99 -8.65 -7.30
CA VAL A 661 -18.63 -9.00 -6.86
C VAL A 661 -17.58 -8.36 -7.76
N GLN A 662 -17.78 -8.36 -9.08
CA GLN A 662 -16.89 -7.71 -10.03
C GLN A 662 -16.78 -6.20 -9.77
N ASP A 663 -17.90 -5.52 -9.55
CA ASP A 663 -17.94 -4.08 -9.22
C ASP A 663 -17.21 -3.81 -7.90
N GLY A 664 -17.44 -4.65 -6.88
CA GLY A 664 -16.73 -4.58 -5.61
C GLY A 664 -15.21 -4.77 -5.74
N LEU A 665 -14.77 -5.73 -6.55
CA LEU A 665 -13.35 -5.94 -6.86
C LEU A 665 -12.73 -4.74 -7.59
N HIS A 666 -13.46 -4.15 -8.55
CA HIS A 666 -13.01 -2.93 -9.22
C HIS A 666 -12.88 -1.73 -8.27
N VAL A 667 -13.79 -1.61 -7.30
CA VAL A 667 -13.67 -0.59 -6.23
C VAL A 667 -12.44 -0.86 -5.37
N LEU A 668 -12.20 -2.10 -4.93
CA LEU A 668 -11.03 -2.44 -4.12
C LEU A 668 -9.70 -2.16 -4.81
N LEU A 669 -9.59 -2.50 -6.10
CA LEU A 669 -8.40 -2.26 -6.90
C LEU A 669 -8.03 -0.77 -6.91
N ARG A 670 -9.03 0.12 -6.86
CA ARG A 670 -8.83 1.58 -6.83
C ARG A 670 -8.57 2.14 -5.45
N THR A 671 -9.20 1.58 -4.41
CA THR A 671 -9.15 2.12 -3.04
C THR A 671 -8.01 1.54 -2.21
N SER A 672 -7.36 0.48 -2.67
CA SER A 672 -6.32 -0.25 -1.94
C SER A 672 -5.00 -0.30 -2.75
N PRO A 673 -4.12 0.71 -2.60
CA PRO A 673 -2.84 0.73 -3.30
C PRO A 673 -2.02 -0.55 -3.05
N GLY A 674 -1.55 -1.18 -4.12
CA GLY A 674 -0.76 -2.42 -4.07
C GLY A 674 -1.56 -3.72 -4.11
N LEU A 675 -2.89 -3.65 -4.15
CA LEU A 675 -3.73 -4.79 -4.50
C LEU A 675 -3.73 -4.97 -6.03
N ASP A 676 -3.68 -6.22 -6.51
CA ASP A 676 -3.87 -6.55 -7.93
C ASP A 676 -4.97 -7.62 -8.05
N VAL A 677 -5.79 -7.55 -9.09
CA VAL A 677 -6.89 -8.50 -9.31
C VAL A 677 -6.87 -8.96 -10.75
N ARG A 678 -6.80 -10.27 -10.96
CA ARG A 678 -6.80 -10.90 -12.28
C ARG A 678 -7.95 -11.88 -12.38
N LYS A 679 -8.66 -11.87 -13.51
CA LYS A 679 -9.66 -12.87 -13.82
C LYS A 679 -8.99 -14.02 -14.57
N GLU A 680 -9.08 -15.22 -14.02
CA GLU A 680 -8.54 -16.43 -14.61
C GLU A 680 -9.50 -16.99 -15.68
N GLU A 681 -8.98 -17.84 -16.57
CA GLU A 681 -9.80 -18.53 -17.60
C GLU A 681 -10.87 -19.45 -16.99
N THR A 682 -10.64 -19.94 -15.77
CA THR A 682 -11.60 -20.73 -14.98
C THR A 682 -12.81 -19.92 -14.53
N GLY A 683 -12.75 -18.59 -14.60
CA GLY A 683 -13.78 -17.69 -14.09
C GLY A 683 -13.57 -17.22 -12.65
N GLU A 684 -12.56 -17.74 -11.95
CA GLU A 684 -12.12 -17.28 -10.63
C GLU A 684 -11.36 -15.95 -10.71
N TYR A 685 -11.34 -15.20 -9.61
CA TYR A 685 -10.56 -13.98 -9.49
C TYR A 685 -9.35 -14.22 -8.57
N THR A 686 -8.14 -14.09 -9.10
CA THR A 686 -6.91 -14.10 -8.30
C THR A 686 -6.67 -12.69 -7.74
N VAL A 687 -6.79 -12.53 -6.43
CA VAL A 687 -6.52 -11.28 -5.70
C VAL A 687 -5.13 -11.37 -5.07
N SER A 688 -4.29 -10.37 -5.33
CA SER A 688 -2.87 -10.34 -4.93
C SER A 688 -2.58 -9.17 -4.01
N GLY A 689 -1.80 -9.38 -2.95
CA GLY A 689 -1.39 -8.37 -1.98
C GLY A 689 0.04 -8.57 -1.46
N PHE A 690 0.51 -7.62 -0.65
CA PHE A 690 1.86 -7.65 -0.05
C PHE A 690 1.99 -8.66 1.09
N GLY A 691 0.89 -8.92 1.81
CA GLY A 691 0.88 -9.82 2.97
C GLY A 691 -0.53 -10.18 3.42
N GLU A 692 -0.61 -11.01 4.46
CA GLU A 692 -1.87 -11.56 4.97
C GLU A 692 -2.81 -10.46 5.48
N LEU A 693 -2.29 -9.44 6.17
CA LEU A 693 -3.13 -8.40 6.76
C LEU A 693 -3.84 -7.56 5.68
N GLN A 694 -3.13 -7.24 4.60
CA GLN A 694 -3.72 -6.46 3.50
C GLN A 694 -4.83 -7.26 2.81
N LEU A 695 -4.60 -8.55 2.54
CA LEU A 695 -5.59 -9.43 1.92
C LEU A 695 -6.79 -9.65 2.85
N ASP A 696 -6.57 -9.88 4.14
CA ASP A 696 -7.65 -10.01 5.13
C ASP A 696 -8.52 -8.74 5.17
N THR A 697 -7.90 -7.57 5.22
CA THR A 697 -8.61 -6.27 5.20
C THR A 697 -9.39 -6.09 3.90
N ALA A 698 -8.78 -6.36 2.74
CA ALA A 698 -9.43 -6.21 1.45
C ALA A 698 -10.61 -7.19 1.27
N LEU A 699 -10.44 -8.45 1.66
CA LEU A 699 -11.49 -9.48 1.58
C LEU A 699 -12.59 -9.27 2.62
N HIS A 700 -12.28 -8.65 3.76
CA HIS A 700 -13.29 -8.18 4.71
C HIS A 700 -14.12 -7.05 4.10
N GLU A 701 -13.47 -6.04 3.50
CA GLU A 701 -14.14 -4.92 2.83
C GLU A 701 -14.99 -5.40 1.63
N LEU A 702 -14.51 -6.39 0.87
CA LEU A 702 -15.30 -7.03 -0.20
C LEU A 702 -16.60 -7.64 0.36
N ARG A 703 -16.46 -8.58 1.30
CA ARG A 703 -17.57 -9.41 1.80
C ARG A 703 -18.60 -8.64 2.62
N HIS A 704 -18.14 -7.69 3.44
CA HIS A 704 -18.98 -7.00 4.40
C HIS A 704 -19.34 -5.57 3.99
N GLY A 705 -18.54 -4.94 3.11
CA GLY A 705 -18.76 -3.57 2.65
C GLY A 705 -19.37 -3.53 1.25
N LEU A 706 -18.65 -4.04 0.25
CA LEU A 706 -18.92 -3.75 -1.16
C LEU A 706 -19.94 -4.69 -1.82
N CYS A 707 -19.92 -5.98 -1.47
CA CYS A 707 -20.88 -6.97 -1.97
C CYS A 707 -21.54 -7.75 -0.83
N ALA A 708 -22.08 -7.00 0.14
CA ALA A 708 -22.76 -7.55 1.30
C ALA A 708 -23.87 -8.55 0.88
N GLY A 709 -23.78 -9.78 1.38
CA GLY A 709 -24.74 -10.85 1.09
C GLY A 709 -24.42 -11.69 -0.16
N ALA A 710 -23.32 -11.45 -0.88
CA ALA A 710 -22.82 -12.38 -1.89
C ALA A 710 -22.00 -13.51 -1.23
N PRO A 711 -22.36 -14.79 -1.40
CA PRO A 711 -21.56 -15.89 -0.90
C PRO A 711 -20.31 -16.04 -1.77
N VAL A 712 -19.17 -15.60 -1.25
CA VAL A 712 -17.87 -15.67 -1.93
C VAL A 712 -17.03 -16.79 -1.33
N GLY A 713 -16.54 -17.69 -2.19
CA GLY A 713 -15.54 -18.71 -1.85
C GLY A 713 -14.14 -18.10 -1.88
N ILE A 714 -13.30 -18.46 -0.90
CA ILE A 714 -11.93 -17.95 -0.76
C ILE A 714 -11.01 -19.17 -0.66
N SER A 715 -10.01 -19.26 -1.54
CA SER A 715 -9.03 -20.36 -1.52
C SER A 715 -8.04 -20.22 -0.37
N GLN A 716 -7.22 -21.26 -0.17
CA GLN A 716 -5.98 -21.10 0.59
C GLN A 716 -5.05 -20.11 -0.12
N PRO A 717 -4.29 -19.31 0.63
CA PRO A 717 -3.33 -18.39 0.03
C PRO A 717 -2.17 -19.15 -0.60
N PHE A 718 -1.59 -18.58 -1.65
CA PHE A 718 -0.42 -19.09 -2.34
C PHE A 718 0.48 -17.94 -2.79
N VAL A 719 1.70 -18.25 -3.26
CA VAL A 719 2.65 -17.22 -3.69
C VAL A 719 2.97 -17.31 -5.18
N THR A 720 3.47 -16.21 -5.76
CA THR A 720 4.10 -16.26 -7.07
C THR A 720 5.47 -16.91 -6.96
N PHE A 721 5.78 -17.82 -7.88
CA PHE A 721 7.13 -18.31 -8.06
C PHE A 721 7.84 -17.51 -9.15
N SER A 722 9.13 -17.72 -9.27
CA SER A 722 9.95 -17.23 -10.37
C SER A 722 10.82 -18.35 -10.90
N GLU A 723 11.49 -18.14 -12.01
CA GLU A 723 12.38 -19.11 -12.62
C GLU A 723 13.79 -18.55 -12.72
N THR A 724 14.80 -19.42 -12.66
CA THR A 724 16.19 -19.07 -12.93
C THR A 724 16.88 -20.26 -13.60
N VAL A 725 18.18 -20.18 -13.83
CA VAL A 725 18.99 -21.28 -14.35
C VAL A 725 20.04 -21.67 -13.32
N ASN A 726 20.51 -22.92 -13.38
CA ASN A 726 21.52 -23.41 -12.44
C ASN A 726 22.94 -23.25 -13.00
N ASP A 727 23.11 -23.45 -14.30
CA ASP A 727 24.43 -23.54 -14.91
C ASP A 727 24.96 -22.13 -15.27
N ALA A 728 26.24 -21.88 -14.98
CA ALA A 728 26.88 -20.60 -15.28
C ALA A 728 26.97 -20.32 -16.79
N ALA A 729 27.03 -21.37 -17.60
CA ALA A 729 26.90 -21.33 -19.05
C ALA A 729 26.22 -22.62 -19.52
N GLY A 730 25.05 -22.50 -20.15
CA GLY A 730 24.29 -23.61 -20.69
C GLY A 730 24.76 -24.04 -22.09
N LEU A 731 24.02 -24.99 -22.67
CA LEU A 731 24.26 -25.46 -24.03
C LEU A 731 23.83 -24.44 -25.09
N LEU A 732 24.56 -24.40 -26.21
CA LEU A 732 24.18 -23.61 -27.39
C LEU A 732 22.89 -24.17 -27.99
N ALA A 733 21.83 -23.36 -27.97
CA ALA A 733 20.56 -23.67 -28.61
C ALA A 733 20.44 -22.92 -29.93
N MET A 734 20.13 -23.64 -31.00
CA MET A 734 20.00 -23.09 -32.34
C MET A 734 18.60 -23.36 -32.88
N THR A 735 18.04 -22.42 -33.61
CA THR A 735 16.75 -22.59 -34.30
C THR A 735 16.80 -21.90 -35.65
N GLY A 736 16.17 -22.52 -36.65
CA GLY A 736 16.02 -21.95 -37.98
C GLY A 736 16.46 -22.89 -39.10
N THR A 737 16.54 -22.35 -40.30
CA THR A 737 17.03 -23.08 -41.49
C THR A 737 18.45 -22.63 -41.83
N ARG A 738 19.09 -23.29 -42.80
CA ARG A 738 20.49 -23.06 -43.16
C ARG A 738 20.85 -21.60 -43.50
N ASN A 739 19.88 -20.78 -43.90
CA ASN A 739 20.08 -19.37 -44.28
C ASN A 739 19.33 -18.39 -43.35
N ASN A 740 18.77 -18.87 -42.25
CA ASN A 740 17.96 -18.12 -41.29
C ASN A 740 18.05 -18.77 -39.91
N SER A 741 19.26 -18.86 -39.37
CA SER A 741 19.56 -19.54 -38.11
C SER A 741 20.03 -18.57 -37.03
N ILE A 742 19.52 -18.76 -35.81
CA ILE A 742 19.85 -17.93 -34.65
C ILE A 742 20.27 -18.85 -33.50
N GLY A 743 21.34 -18.48 -32.79
CA GLY A 743 21.92 -19.25 -31.70
C GLY A 743 22.06 -18.45 -30.40
N PHE A 744 21.62 -19.03 -29.29
CA PHE A 744 21.76 -18.44 -27.95
C PHE A 744 22.41 -19.41 -26.97
N VAL A 745 23.11 -18.84 -25.99
CA VAL A 745 23.53 -19.50 -24.75
C VAL A 745 22.91 -18.73 -23.58
N SER A 746 22.47 -19.42 -22.53
CA SER A 746 21.98 -18.79 -21.29
C SER A 746 22.83 -19.21 -20.10
N GLY A 747 22.97 -18.32 -19.12
CA GLY A 747 23.75 -18.60 -17.91
C GLY A 747 23.34 -17.73 -16.73
N THR A 748 23.78 -18.11 -15.53
CA THR A 748 23.47 -17.36 -14.30
C THR A 748 24.20 -16.03 -14.22
N LEU A 749 23.54 -15.00 -13.70
CA LEU A 749 24.13 -13.72 -13.33
C LEU A 749 24.42 -13.63 -11.83
N PRO A 750 25.35 -12.74 -11.41
CA PRO A 750 25.57 -12.44 -10.00
C PRO A 750 24.30 -11.88 -9.34
N ARG A 751 23.92 -12.43 -8.18
CA ARG A 751 22.72 -12.00 -7.44
C ARG A 751 22.74 -10.50 -7.09
N SER A 752 23.89 -9.96 -6.70
CA SER A 752 24.05 -8.54 -6.38
C SER A 752 23.74 -7.63 -7.57
N PHE A 753 24.14 -8.04 -8.78
CA PHE A 753 23.82 -7.33 -10.02
C PHE A 753 22.32 -7.37 -10.30
N THR A 754 21.71 -8.55 -10.25
CA THR A 754 20.27 -8.73 -10.49
C THR A 754 19.43 -7.86 -9.56
N GLN A 755 19.74 -7.85 -8.26
CA GLN A 755 19.04 -7.01 -7.28
C GLN A 755 19.25 -5.52 -7.54
N ALA A 756 20.46 -5.11 -7.93
CA ALA A 756 20.74 -3.70 -8.22
C ALA A 756 19.91 -3.18 -9.42
N VAL A 757 19.73 -3.99 -10.46
CA VAL A 757 18.92 -3.65 -11.63
C VAL A 757 17.42 -3.67 -11.30
N GLU A 758 16.92 -4.77 -10.70
CA GLU A 758 15.49 -4.94 -10.39
C GLU A 758 14.97 -3.84 -9.44
N TYR A 759 15.78 -3.43 -8.46
CA TYR A 759 15.42 -2.41 -7.48
C TYR A 759 15.92 -1.00 -7.79
N LYS A 760 16.25 -0.72 -9.06
CA LYS A 760 16.66 0.60 -9.58
C LYS A 760 17.84 1.25 -8.84
N GLN A 761 18.74 0.45 -8.29
CA GLN A 761 20.03 0.95 -7.78
C GLN A 761 21.01 1.17 -8.93
N LEU A 762 20.84 0.43 -10.02
CA LEU A 762 21.62 0.51 -11.25
C LEU A 762 20.68 0.63 -12.45
N ASP A 763 20.77 1.74 -13.18
CA ASP A 763 20.07 1.91 -14.46
C ASP A 763 21.01 1.50 -15.61
N LEU A 764 20.61 0.47 -16.35
CA LEU A 764 21.36 -0.02 -17.51
C LEU A 764 21.19 0.87 -18.75
N PHE A 765 20.10 1.63 -18.83
CA PHE A 765 19.74 2.43 -19.99
C PHE A 765 19.30 3.85 -19.57
N PRO A 766 20.20 4.66 -18.97
CA PRO A 766 19.85 6.00 -18.51
C PRO A 766 19.42 6.90 -19.68
N PRO A 767 18.38 7.72 -19.51
CA PRO A 767 17.90 8.60 -20.57
C PRO A 767 19.00 9.59 -20.98
N SER A 768 19.21 9.73 -22.29
CA SER A 768 20.12 10.74 -22.84
C SER A 768 19.52 12.12 -22.64
N VAL A 769 20.15 12.96 -21.80
CA VAL A 769 19.78 14.37 -21.67
C VAL A 769 20.16 15.08 -22.98
N GLU A 770 19.16 15.41 -23.79
CA GLU A 770 19.35 16.20 -25.01
C GLU A 770 19.74 17.64 -24.62
N GLY A 771 21.01 18.00 -24.87
CA GLY A 771 21.51 19.35 -24.57
C GLY A 771 23.03 19.45 -24.44
N GLU A 772 23.71 18.37 -24.06
CA GLU A 772 25.17 18.34 -23.94
C GLU A 772 25.79 17.27 -24.83
N SER A 773 26.25 17.69 -26.02
CA SER A 773 27.02 16.87 -26.97
C SER A 773 28.29 16.31 -26.31
N GLY A 774 28.19 15.13 -25.69
CA GLY A 774 29.29 14.43 -25.02
C GLY A 774 28.97 13.85 -23.63
N ALA A 775 27.88 14.28 -22.98
CA ALA A 775 27.50 13.79 -21.65
C ALA A 775 27.04 12.31 -21.68
N GLY A 776 26.27 11.92 -22.69
CA GLY A 776 25.77 10.55 -22.87
C GLY A 776 26.89 9.51 -22.95
N GLN A 777 27.90 9.73 -23.80
CA GLN A 777 29.07 8.82 -23.92
C GLN A 777 29.87 8.70 -22.61
N ARG A 778 29.95 9.77 -21.80
CA ARG A 778 30.65 9.76 -20.52
C ARG A 778 29.89 8.94 -19.47
N GLN A 779 28.57 8.95 -19.51
CA GLN A 779 27.71 8.19 -18.60
C GLN A 779 27.74 6.69 -18.92
N THR A 780 27.72 6.31 -20.20
CA THR A 780 27.87 4.92 -20.65
C THR A 780 29.23 4.34 -20.23
N ARG A 781 30.32 5.10 -20.38
CA ARG A 781 31.67 4.67 -19.92
C ARG A 781 31.77 4.49 -18.39
N LYS A 782 31.07 5.33 -17.62
CA LYS A 782 30.97 5.16 -16.16
C LYS A 782 30.22 3.88 -15.82
N LEU A 783 29.09 3.61 -16.48
CA LEU A 783 28.31 2.38 -16.30
C LEU A 783 29.17 1.13 -16.56
N TRP A 784 29.90 1.07 -17.67
CA TRP A 784 30.79 -0.06 -17.97
C TRP A 784 31.91 -0.24 -16.94
N THR A 785 32.37 0.85 -16.34
CA THR A 785 33.38 0.80 -15.28
C THR A 785 32.79 0.23 -14.00
N VAL A 786 31.55 0.61 -13.66
CA VAL A 786 30.79 0.03 -12.54
C VAL A 786 30.52 -1.46 -12.76
N LEU A 787 30.04 -1.86 -13.94
CA LEU A 787 29.77 -3.27 -14.27
C LEU A 787 31.01 -4.17 -14.11
N ARG A 788 32.18 -3.68 -14.54
CA ARG A 788 33.45 -4.41 -14.41
C ARG A 788 33.95 -4.45 -12.98
N ASN A 789 34.00 -3.31 -12.29
CA ASN A 789 34.64 -3.20 -10.98
C ASN A 789 33.77 -3.78 -9.86
N ASP A 790 32.46 -3.54 -9.91
CA ASP A 790 31.56 -3.83 -8.79
C ASP A 790 30.84 -5.18 -8.99
N TYR A 791 30.65 -5.62 -10.24
CA TYR A 791 29.87 -6.82 -10.59
C TYR A 791 30.66 -7.87 -11.39
N GLY A 792 31.93 -7.62 -11.72
CA GLY A 792 32.81 -8.61 -12.33
C GLY A 792 32.50 -8.96 -13.79
N PHE A 793 31.79 -8.09 -14.52
CA PHE A 793 31.55 -8.29 -15.95
C PHE A 793 32.85 -8.22 -16.75
N ASP A 794 32.93 -8.97 -17.84
CA ASP A 794 34.01 -8.76 -18.79
C ASP A 794 33.82 -7.43 -19.55
N ALA A 795 34.87 -6.96 -20.21
CA ALA A 795 34.84 -5.66 -20.86
C ALA A 795 33.99 -5.63 -22.13
N LEU A 796 33.77 -6.76 -22.79
CA LEU A 796 33.00 -6.85 -24.04
C LEU A 796 31.51 -7.01 -23.72
N ASP A 797 31.14 -7.96 -22.87
CA ASP A 797 29.81 -8.16 -22.31
C ASP A 797 29.25 -6.84 -21.75
N ALA A 798 30.03 -6.10 -20.96
CA ALA A 798 29.59 -4.82 -20.40
C ALA A 798 29.28 -3.76 -21.47
N GLN A 799 29.97 -3.80 -22.62
CA GLN A 799 29.78 -2.86 -23.73
C GLN A 799 28.60 -3.26 -24.63
N HIS A 800 28.28 -4.55 -24.70
CA HIS A 800 27.36 -5.14 -25.66
C HIS A 800 26.04 -5.62 -25.03
N ILE A 801 25.63 -5.04 -23.90
CA ILE A 801 24.29 -5.27 -23.33
C ILE A 801 23.24 -4.64 -24.25
N LEU A 802 22.39 -5.46 -24.86
CA LEU A 802 21.35 -5.04 -25.80
C LEU A 802 20.03 -4.67 -25.12
N ALA A 803 19.62 -5.44 -24.11
CA ALA A 803 18.33 -5.26 -23.45
C ALA A 803 18.29 -5.86 -22.04
N ALA A 804 17.42 -5.32 -21.20
CA ALA A 804 16.91 -5.99 -20.01
C ALA A 804 15.54 -6.62 -20.29
N GLY A 805 15.19 -7.66 -19.53
CA GLY A 805 13.93 -8.40 -19.62
C GLY A 805 13.45 -8.93 -18.27
N PRO A 806 12.12 -9.01 -18.05
CA PRO A 806 11.06 -8.76 -19.02
C PRO A 806 10.79 -7.27 -19.27
N ASP A 807 11.01 -6.42 -18.26
CA ASP A 807 10.86 -4.97 -18.39
C ASP A 807 12.04 -4.32 -19.13
N ALA A 808 11.75 -3.27 -19.90
CA ALA A 808 12.74 -2.60 -20.73
C ALA A 808 13.92 -1.99 -19.96
N THR A 809 13.68 -1.52 -18.74
CA THR A 809 14.67 -0.78 -17.93
C THR A 809 15.07 -1.49 -16.63
N LYS A 810 14.23 -2.39 -16.09
CA LYS A 810 14.40 -2.99 -14.75
C LYS A 810 14.34 -4.51 -14.75
N GLY A 811 14.48 -5.11 -15.94
CA GLY A 811 14.48 -6.54 -16.07
C GLY A 811 15.63 -7.19 -15.27
N PRO A 812 15.37 -8.20 -14.43
CA PRO A 812 16.38 -8.93 -13.67
C PRO A 812 17.27 -9.85 -14.53
N SER A 813 16.99 -9.93 -15.83
CA SER A 813 17.72 -10.71 -16.82
C SER A 813 18.19 -9.79 -17.96
N ILE A 814 19.33 -10.11 -18.58
CA ILE A 814 19.94 -9.28 -19.64
C ILE A 814 20.20 -10.09 -20.91
N LEU A 815 20.17 -9.39 -22.04
CA LEU A 815 20.57 -9.88 -23.35
C LEU A 815 21.89 -9.22 -23.73
N ILE A 816 22.89 -10.02 -24.09
CA ILE A 816 24.22 -9.59 -24.51
C ILE A 816 24.45 -10.02 -25.95
N ASP A 817 25.00 -9.12 -26.77
CA ASP A 817 25.52 -9.44 -28.09
C ASP A 817 26.96 -9.95 -27.96
N ASP A 818 27.16 -11.24 -28.23
CA ASP A 818 28.48 -11.89 -28.23
C ASP A 818 28.79 -12.42 -29.64
N THR A 819 28.25 -11.76 -30.68
CA THR A 819 28.49 -12.13 -32.07
C THR A 819 29.86 -11.66 -32.54
N LEU A 820 30.59 -12.54 -33.24
CA LEU A 820 31.87 -12.19 -33.83
C LEU A 820 31.64 -11.55 -35.22
N PRO A 821 32.37 -10.45 -35.56
CA PRO A 821 32.24 -9.80 -36.88
C PRO A 821 32.53 -10.73 -38.08
N GLU A 822 33.34 -11.78 -37.86
CA GLU A 822 33.69 -12.78 -38.87
C GLU A 822 32.57 -13.81 -39.10
N GLU A 823 31.66 -13.96 -38.13
CA GLU A 823 30.54 -14.92 -38.14
C GLU A 823 29.22 -14.26 -38.61
N THR A 824 29.16 -12.92 -38.63
CA THR A 824 28.03 -12.17 -39.17
C THR A 824 28.14 -12.02 -40.69
N HIS A 825 27.44 -12.87 -41.45
CA HIS A 825 27.41 -12.79 -42.92
C HIS A 825 26.67 -11.55 -43.46
N HIS A 826 25.72 -10.99 -42.69
CA HIS A 826 24.97 -9.79 -43.02
C HIS A 826 24.83 -8.89 -41.79
N ALA A 827 24.94 -7.57 -41.96
CA ALA A 827 24.70 -6.62 -40.88
C ALA A 827 23.20 -6.64 -40.47
N PHE A 828 22.91 -6.73 -39.17
CA PHE A 828 21.55 -6.71 -38.65
C PHE A 828 20.82 -5.44 -39.07
N LYS A 829 19.56 -5.59 -39.51
CA LYS A 829 18.64 -4.45 -39.57
C LYS A 829 18.15 -4.14 -38.15
N ASP A 830 17.95 -2.86 -37.84
CA ASP A 830 17.34 -2.42 -36.57
C ASP A 830 15.98 -3.09 -36.29
N ALA A 831 15.25 -3.46 -37.34
CA ALA A 831 14.00 -4.21 -37.23
C ALA A 831 14.20 -5.63 -36.68
N HIS A 832 15.21 -6.36 -37.16
CA HIS A 832 15.53 -7.70 -36.70
C HIS A 832 16.04 -7.69 -35.26
N GLN A 833 16.87 -6.71 -34.91
CA GLN A 833 17.33 -6.52 -33.53
C GLN A 833 16.15 -6.26 -32.58
N ARG A 834 15.19 -5.40 -32.97
CA ARG A 834 13.95 -5.18 -32.20
C ARG A 834 13.12 -6.46 -32.05
N ALA A 835 13.04 -7.30 -33.08
CA ALA A 835 12.36 -8.59 -33.01
C ALA A 835 13.03 -9.56 -32.02
N ILE A 836 14.37 -9.61 -32.00
CA ILE A 836 15.15 -10.41 -31.05
C ILE A 836 14.95 -9.91 -29.61
N ILE A 837 15.04 -8.59 -29.39
CA ILE A 837 14.81 -7.98 -28.07
C ILE A 837 13.39 -8.25 -27.58
N SER A 838 12.40 -8.16 -28.46
CA SER A 838 11.00 -8.49 -28.14
C SER A 838 10.85 -9.97 -27.75
N ALA A 839 11.43 -10.88 -28.54
CA ALA A 839 11.44 -12.31 -28.22
C ALA A 839 12.11 -12.61 -26.87
N PHE A 840 13.23 -11.94 -26.57
CA PHE A 840 13.91 -12.04 -25.28
C PHE A 840 13.01 -11.61 -24.13
N ARG A 841 12.41 -10.41 -24.20
CA ARG A 841 11.53 -9.89 -23.14
C ARG A 841 10.32 -10.79 -22.91
N THR A 842 9.65 -11.24 -23.98
CA THR A 842 8.51 -12.17 -23.86
C THR A 842 8.92 -13.52 -23.28
N THR A 843 10.11 -14.03 -23.64
CA THR A 843 10.61 -15.32 -23.08
C THR A 843 10.96 -15.18 -21.60
N MET A 844 11.58 -14.06 -21.19
CA MET A 844 11.87 -13.80 -19.78
C MET A 844 10.60 -13.50 -18.96
N ALA A 845 9.54 -13.01 -19.60
CA ALA A 845 8.23 -12.80 -18.95
C ALA A 845 7.48 -14.12 -18.72
N ALA A 846 7.62 -15.07 -19.65
CA ALA A 846 6.95 -16.36 -19.65
C ALA A 846 7.97 -17.51 -19.72
N GLY A 847 8.59 -17.79 -18.58
CA GLY A 847 9.62 -18.81 -18.40
C GLY A 847 9.18 -20.23 -18.77
N PRO A 848 10.14 -21.14 -18.99
CA PRO A 848 9.87 -22.49 -19.50
C PRO A 848 9.23 -23.46 -18.49
N LEU A 849 9.39 -23.28 -17.18
CA LEU A 849 8.94 -24.25 -16.17
C LEU A 849 7.47 -24.08 -15.80
N VAL A 850 7.05 -22.88 -15.44
CA VAL A 850 5.72 -22.58 -14.91
C VAL A 850 5.10 -21.34 -15.56
N GLY A 851 5.76 -20.79 -16.59
CA GLY A 851 5.31 -19.57 -17.25
C GLY A 851 5.37 -18.37 -16.32
N GLU A 852 6.41 -18.28 -15.50
CA GLU A 852 6.66 -17.15 -14.61
C GLU A 852 7.93 -16.39 -15.02
N VAL A 853 8.13 -15.22 -14.41
CA VAL A 853 9.27 -14.35 -14.73
C VAL A 853 10.60 -15.08 -14.46
N VAL A 854 11.52 -15.00 -15.42
CA VAL A 854 12.88 -15.51 -15.36
C VAL A 854 13.83 -14.45 -14.78
N ARG A 855 14.51 -14.77 -13.69
CA ARG A 855 15.39 -13.89 -12.92
C ARG A 855 16.84 -14.34 -12.94
N GLY A 856 17.75 -13.37 -13.00
CA GLY A 856 19.18 -13.61 -12.85
C GLY A 856 19.79 -14.41 -14.00
N VAL A 857 19.29 -14.23 -15.22
CA VAL A 857 19.78 -14.93 -16.42
C VAL A 857 20.40 -13.94 -17.41
N GLY A 858 21.61 -14.26 -17.86
CA GLY A 858 22.26 -13.61 -19.01
C GLY A 858 22.09 -14.48 -20.24
N ALA A 859 21.36 -13.99 -21.24
CA ALA A 859 21.28 -14.62 -22.55
C ALA A 859 22.31 -13.98 -23.48
N LYS A 860 23.21 -14.79 -24.05
CA LYS A 860 24.21 -14.35 -25.03
C LYS A 860 23.78 -14.77 -26.42
N LEU A 861 23.68 -13.80 -27.34
CA LEU A 861 23.51 -14.05 -28.77
C LEU A 861 24.87 -14.42 -29.35
N ILE A 862 25.03 -15.67 -29.77
CA ILE A 862 26.32 -16.17 -30.29
C ILE A 862 26.43 -15.93 -31.80
N PHE A 863 25.35 -16.22 -32.53
CA PHE A 863 25.27 -15.93 -33.95
C PHE A 863 23.83 -15.69 -34.37
N ALA A 864 23.64 -14.90 -35.42
CA ALA A 864 22.37 -14.81 -36.12
C ALA A 864 22.61 -14.57 -37.62
N ASP A 865 22.53 -15.66 -38.39
CA ASP A 865 22.58 -15.62 -39.84
C ASP A 865 21.14 -15.49 -40.36
N ILE A 866 20.72 -14.25 -40.62
CA ILE A 866 19.36 -13.90 -41.02
C ILE A 866 19.43 -13.19 -42.37
N ASP A 867 18.75 -13.75 -43.38
CA ASP A 867 18.60 -13.08 -44.66
C ASP A 867 17.82 -11.76 -44.51
N ALA A 868 18.27 -10.72 -45.22
CA ALA A 868 17.67 -9.39 -45.18
C ALA A 868 16.19 -9.39 -45.62
N SER A 869 15.76 -10.39 -46.39
CA SER A 869 14.37 -10.56 -46.84
C SER A 869 13.44 -11.21 -45.80
N THR A 870 14.01 -11.76 -44.73
CA THR A 870 13.25 -12.50 -43.70
C THR A 870 12.35 -11.58 -42.90
N ARG A 871 11.09 -11.99 -42.74
CA ARG A 871 10.08 -11.24 -41.97
C ARG A 871 10.38 -11.26 -40.48
N ASP A 872 10.21 -10.12 -39.82
CA ASP A 872 10.44 -9.94 -38.37
C ASP A 872 9.70 -10.96 -37.50
N ALA A 873 8.47 -11.34 -37.89
CA ALA A 873 7.69 -12.35 -37.19
C ALA A 873 8.36 -13.73 -37.14
N VAL A 874 9.10 -14.11 -38.20
CA VAL A 874 9.86 -15.37 -38.25
C VAL A 874 11.08 -15.28 -37.34
N VAL A 875 11.79 -14.14 -37.37
CA VAL A 875 12.93 -13.87 -36.48
C VAL A 875 12.50 -13.93 -35.01
N LEU A 876 11.38 -13.28 -34.67
CA LEU A 876 10.81 -13.29 -33.32
C LEU A 876 10.47 -14.72 -32.87
N SER A 877 9.78 -15.48 -33.72
CA SER A 877 9.42 -16.87 -33.40
C SER A 877 10.64 -17.76 -33.20
N ASN A 878 11.60 -17.73 -34.12
CA ASN A 878 12.82 -18.53 -34.04
C ASN A 878 13.66 -18.14 -32.80
N SER A 879 13.77 -16.84 -32.53
CA SER A 879 14.48 -16.34 -31.35
C SER A 879 13.84 -16.80 -30.05
N ARG A 880 12.51 -16.75 -29.96
CA ARG A 880 11.76 -17.22 -28.78
C ARG A 880 11.98 -18.71 -28.51
N THR A 881 11.94 -19.53 -29.57
CA THR A 881 12.21 -20.98 -29.45
C THR A 881 13.67 -21.24 -29.04
N ALA A 882 14.63 -20.59 -29.71
CA ALA A 882 16.05 -20.76 -29.39
C ALA A 882 16.38 -20.33 -27.95
N LEU A 883 15.80 -19.22 -27.48
CA LEU A 883 15.95 -18.75 -26.10
C LEU A 883 15.35 -19.74 -25.10
N ARG A 884 14.14 -20.27 -25.35
CA ARG A 884 13.54 -21.31 -24.50
C ARG A 884 14.43 -22.55 -24.42
N HIS A 885 14.96 -23.00 -25.54
CA HIS A 885 15.89 -24.13 -25.58
C HIS A 885 17.21 -23.81 -24.85
N ALA A 886 17.73 -22.59 -24.97
CA ALA A 886 18.93 -22.15 -24.25
C ALA A 886 18.70 -22.17 -22.73
N LEU A 887 17.51 -21.76 -22.26
CA LEU A 887 17.12 -21.84 -20.85
C LEU A 887 17.09 -23.30 -20.37
N PHE A 888 16.47 -24.21 -21.13
CA PHE A 888 16.51 -25.65 -20.82
C PHE A 888 17.93 -26.21 -20.80
N GLY A 889 18.77 -25.79 -21.76
CA GLY A 889 20.19 -26.12 -21.83
C GLY A 889 21.02 -25.63 -20.65
N ALA A 890 20.52 -24.64 -19.89
CA ALA A 890 21.13 -24.12 -18.67
C ALA A 890 20.50 -24.68 -17.37
N ARG A 891 19.63 -25.69 -17.49
CA ARG A 891 18.93 -26.38 -16.39
C ARG A 891 18.12 -25.43 -15.50
N PRO A 892 16.87 -25.12 -15.88
CA PRO A 892 16.08 -24.14 -15.16
C PRO A 892 15.71 -24.66 -13.76
N ARG A 893 15.55 -23.72 -12.84
CA ARG A 893 15.22 -23.94 -11.42
C ARG A 893 14.07 -23.01 -11.03
N LEU A 894 13.24 -23.47 -10.11
CA LEU A 894 12.20 -22.65 -9.52
C LEU A 894 12.81 -21.79 -8.40
N MET A 895 12.34 -20.55 -8.29
CA MET A 895 12.65 -19.64 -7.20
C MET A 895 11.39 -19.33 -6.40
N GLU A 896 11.52 -19.30 -5.07
CA GLU A 896 10.49 -18.87 -4.14
C GLU A 896 10.83 -17.51 -3.53
N PRO A 897 9.82 -16.68 -3.20
CA PRO A 897 10.04 -15.46 -2.46
C PRO A 897 10.34 -15.80 -0.99
N VAL A 898 11.37 -15.16 -0.44
CA VAL A 898 11.78 -15.28 0.95
C VAL A 898 11.48 -13.97 1.67
N LEU A 899 10.79 -14.08 2.80
CA LEU A 899 10.46 -12.97 3.68
C LEU A 899 11.54 -12.82 4.76
N ALA A 900 11.93 -11.59 5.04
CA ALA A 900 12.62 -11.25 6.27
C ALA A 900 11.59 -11.04 7.38
N ALA A 901 11.78 -11.73 8.50
CA ALA A 901 11.01 -11.53 9.72
C ALA A 901 11.86 -10.74 10.73
N GLU A 902 11.37 -9.58 11.13
CA GLU A 902 11.90 -8.80 12.25
C GLU A 902 11.01 -9.08 13.46
N ILE A 903 11.56 -9.75 14.48
CA ILE A 903 10.80 -10.21 15.64
C ILE A 903 11.31 -9.49 16.88
N LEU A 904 10.48 -8.62 17.44
CA LEU A 904 10.76 -7.97 18.72
C LEU A 904 10.27 -8.88 19.84
N CYS A 905 11.16 -9.30 20.74
CA CYS A 905 10.82 -10.23 21.80
C CYS A 905 11.69 -10.08 23.04
N ALA A 906 11.32 -10.77 24.12
CA ALA A 906 12.19 -10.98 25.26
C ALA A 906 13.28 -12.03 24.93
N PRO A 907 14.50 -11.93 25.48
CA PRO A 907 15.61 -12.85 25.20
C PRO A 907 15.24 -14.33 25.45
N GLU A 908 14.36 -14.59 26.41
CA GLU A 908 13.91 -15.93 26.78
C GLU A 908 13.10 -16.61 25.66
N CYS A 909 12.47 -15.84 24.77
CA CYS A 909 11.69 -16.36 23.65
C CYS A 909 12.57 -16.81 22.48
N VAL A 910 13.81 -16.35 22.36
CA VAL A 910 14.66 -16.59 21.17
C VAL A 910 14.87 -18.08 20.87
N PRO A 911 15.17 -18.97 21.85
CA PRO A 911 15.30 -20.40 21.57
C PRO A 911 14.01 -21.01 21.02
N GLN A 912 12.86 -20.63 21.58
CA GLN A 912 11.54 -21.08 21.13
C GLN A 912 11.23 -20.58 19.72
N LEU A 913 11.61 -19.35 19.37
CA LEU A 913 11.50 -18.83 18.00
C LEU A 913 12.30 -19.69 17.02
N GLY A 914 13.51 -20.13 17.39
CA GLY A 914 14.32 -21.03 16.58
C GLY A 914 13.60 -22.33 16.24
N GLU A 915 12.95 -22.96 17.23
CA GLU A 915 12.17 -24.20 17.03
C GLU A 915 10.97 -23.97 16.11
N ILE A 916 10.21 -22.87 16.32
CA ILE A 916 9.03 -22.53 15.51
C ILE A 916 9.44 -22.24 14.07
N LEU A 917 10.49 -21.45 13.85
CA LEU A 917 10.99 -21.12 12.52
C LEU A 917 11.47 -22.36 11.78
N GLN A 918 12.18 -23.27 12.46
CA GLN A 918 12.68 -24.50 11.84
C GLN A 918 11.55 -25.40 11.32
N GLN A 919 10.39 -25.41 11.97
CA GLN A 919 9.19 -26.13 11.50
C GLN A 919 8.62 -25.56 10.18
N ARG A 920 9.02 -24.35 9.80
CA ARG A 920 8.57 -23.61 8.62
C ARG A 920 9.70 -23.29 7.64
N ARG A 921 10.76 -24.11 7.62
CA ARG A 921 11.99 -23.87 6.82
C ARG A 921 12.64 -22.50 7.05
N GLY A 922 12.28 -21.83 8.14
CA GLY A 922 12.83 -20.55 8.54
C GLY A 922 14.14 -20.72 9.30
N ALA A 923 15.00 -19.72 9.22
CA ALA A 923 16.27 -19.69 9.90
C ALA A 923 16.48 -18.35 10.61
N LEU A 924 16.90 -18.41 11.87
CA LEU A 924 17.34 -17.22 12.61
C LEU A 924 18.71 -16.79 12.06
N LEU A 925 18.81 -15.56 11.56
CA LEU A 925 20.06 -14.98 11.06
C LEU A 925 20.92 -14.41 12.19
N GLY A 926 20.26 -13.84 13.21
CA GLY A 926 20.94 -13.23 14.33
C GLY A 926 20.00 -12.47 15.24
N GLU A 927 20.54 -12.05 16.37
CA GLU A 927 19.84 -11.27 17.38
C GLU A 927 20.61 -9.99 17.68
N GLU A 928 19.87 -8.90 17.84
CA GLU A 928 20.42 -7.60 18.18
C GLU A 928 19.73 -7.08 19.44
N LEU A 929 20.50 -6.78 20.49
CA LEU A 929 19.97 -6.17 21.70
C LEU A 929 19.46 -4.76 21.39
N VAL A 930 18.21 -4.47 21.76
CA VAL A 930 17.69 -3.11 21.66
C VAL A 930 18.30 -2.30 22.79
N ALA A 931 19.19 -1.36 22.46
CA ALA A 931 19.99 -0.66 23.46
C ALA A 931 19.15 -0.04 24.59
N ALA A 932 19.59 -0.18 25.84
CA ALA A 932 18.90 0.34 27.04
C ALA A 932 17.48 -0.21 27.28
N THR A 933 17.07 -1.30 26.61
CA THR A 933 15.88 -2.07 26.95
C THR A 933 16.27 -3.52 27.24
N THR A 934 15.31 -4.31 27.73
CA THR A 934 15.48 -5.76 27.92
C THR A 934 15.06 -6.55 26.67
N LEU A 935 14.71 -5.89 25.57
CA LEU A 935 14.19 -6.53 24.37
C LEU A 935 15.32 -6.86 23.40
N VAL A 936 15.08 -7.92 22.63
CA VAL A 936 15.93 -8.39 21.54
C VAL A 936 15.14 -8.26 20.24
N ARG A 937 15.84 -7.81 19.20
CA ARG A 937 15.38 -7.87 17.82
C ARG A 937 16.01 -9.10 17.15
N ALA A 938 15.22 -10.16 17.04
CA ALA A 938 15.58 -11.37 16.32
C ALA A 938 15.28 -11.18 14.82
N ARG A 939 16.29 -11.39 13.97
CA ARG A 939 16.16 -11.36 12.51
C ARG A 939 16.13 -12.78 11.97
N ALA A 940 15.12 -13.10 11.17
CA ALA A 940 15.00 -14.41 10.53
C ALA A 940 14.64 -14.29 9.06
N LEU A 941 14.87 -15.36 8.30
CA LEU A 941 14.34 -15.56 6.95
C LEU A 941 13.37 -16.73 6.96
N VAL A 942 12.28 -16.60 6.22
CA VAL A 942 11.29 -17.66 6.03
C VAL A 942 10.77 -17.64 4.58
N PRO A 943 10.68 -18.78 3.90
CA PRO A 943 10.00 -18.84 2.60
C PRO A 943 8.53 -18.38 2.74
N ALA A 944 8.05 -17.57 1.80
CA ALA A 944 6.71 -16.98 1.88
C ALA A 944 5.59 -18.04 1.87
N MET A 945 5.80 -19.20 1.23
CA MET A 945 4.86 -20.32 1.29
C MET A 945 4.69 -20.88 2.71
N ASP A 946 5.72 -20.79 3.55
CA ASP A 946 5.71 -21.31 4.92
C ASP A 946 5.44 -20.22 5.96
N SER A 947 5.30 -18.96 5.55
CA SER A 947 4.96 -17.86 6.46
C SER A 947 3.47 -17.82 6.82
N PHE A 948 2.63 -18.57 6.11
CA PHE A 948 1.18 -18.54 6.31
C PHE A 948 0.79 -18.88 7.76
N GLY A 949 0.18 -17.91 8.46
CA GLY A 949 -0.22 -18.04 9.86
C GLY A 949 0.95 -18.11 10.87
N LEU A 950 2.19 -17.87 10.42
CA LEU A 950 3.38 -17.90 11.28
C LEU A 950 3.36 -16.78 12.31
N GLU A 951 2.83 -15.60 11.98
CA GLU A 951 2.64 -14.50 12.93
C GLU A 951 1.82 -14.97 14.14
N THR A 952 0.64 -15.54 13.87
CA THR A 952 -0.28 -16.07 14.87
C THR A 952 0.36 -17.19 15.68
N GLN A 953 1.06 -18.11 15.02
CA GLN A 953 1.76 -19.21 15.70
C GLN A 953 2.83 -18.69 16.66
N ILE A 954 3.68 -17.74 16.24
CA ILE A 954 4.70 -17.12 17.07
C ILE A 954 4.06 -16.43 18.27
N ARG A 955 3.03 -15.61 18.04
CA ARG A 955 2.35 -14.88 19.12
C ARG A 955 1.66 -15.82 20.11
N MET A 956 0.99 -16.88 19.63
CA MET A 956 0.34 -17.85 20.53
C MET A 956 1.35 -18.62 21.38
N LEU A 957 2.42 -19.14 20.77
CA LEU A 957 3.39 -19.98 21.46
C LEU A 957 4.29 -19.18 22.42
N THR A 958 4.52 -17.90 22.13
CA THR A 958 5.27 -16.99 23.01
C THR A 958 4.35 -16.20 23.97
N HIS A 959 3.06 -16.53 24.05
CA HIS A 959 2.06 -15.82 24.87
C HIS A 959 2.01 -14.30 24.62
N GLY A 960 2.24 -13.89 23.37
CA GLY A 960 2.23 -12.51 22.92
C GLY A 960 3.50 -11.72 23.22
N GLN A 961 4.54 -12.35 23.79
CA GLN A 961 5.80 -11.68 24.11
C GLN A 961 6.72 -11.46 22.90
N ALA A 962 6.54 -12.24 21.83
CA ALA A 962 7.21 -12.01 20.57
C ALA A 962 6.24 -11.41 19.53
N PHE A 963 6.71 -10.37 18.86
CA PHE A 963 5.94 -9.64 17.85
C PHE A 963 6.70 -9.64 16.51
N PRO A 964 6.32 -10.51 15.56
CA PRO A 964 6.98 -10.62 14.26
C PRO A 964 6.35 -9.66 13.24
N LEU A 965 7.21 -9.03 12.42
CA LEU A 965 6.82 -8.30 11.22
C LEU A 965 7.53 -8.90 10.02
N PHE A 966 6.76 -9.22 8.98
CA PHE A 966 7.28 -9.82 7.75
C PHE A 966 7.39 -8.78 6.65
N ARG A 967 8.42 -8.92 5.82
CA ARG A 967 8.56 -8.14 4.58
C ARG A 967 9.28 -8.97 3.55
N PHE A 968 8.97 -8.74 2.28
CA PHE A 968 9.75 -9.34 1.21
C PHE A 968 11.23 -8.94 1.32
N HIS A 969 12.11 -9.94 1.18
CA HIS A 969 13.55 -9.73 1.23
C HIS A 969 14.21 -10.00 -0.11
N GLN A 970 14.03 -11.21 -0.66
CA GLN A 970 14.68 -11.65 -1.88
C GLN A 970 13.99 -12.89 -2.48
N TRP A 971 14.38 -13.23 -3.71
CA TRP A 971 14.10 -14.53 -4.32
C TRP A 971 15.23 -15.50 -4.02
N ASP A 972 14.90 -16.75 -3.69
CA ASP A 972 15.88 -17.83 -3.53
C ASP A 972 15.45 -19.10 -4.25
N VAL A 973 16.40 -19.98 -4.54
CA VAL A 973 16.14 -21.22 -5.30
C VAL A 973 15.39 -22.21 -4.41
N VAL A 974 14.27 -22.74 -4.91
CA VAL A 974 13.52 -23.80 -4.24
C VAL A 974 14.39 -25.05 -4.17
N PRO A 975 14.55 -25.68 -2.98
CA PRO A 975 15.34 -26.90 -2.86
C PRO A 975 14.75 -28.06 -3.69
N GLY A 976 15.65 -28.88 -4.26
CA GLY A 976 15.29 -30.02 -5.11
C GLY A 976 15.51 -29.75 -6.60
N ASP A 977 15.21 -30.77 -7.42
CA ASP A 977 15.28 -30.66 -8.88
C ASP A 977 13.88 -30.79 -9.49
N PRO A 978 13.38 -29.79 -10.24
CA PRO A 978 12.08 -29.90 -10.89
C PRO A 978 12.00 -31.02 -11.94
N PHE A 979 13.14 -31.50 -12.46
CA PHE A 979 13.21 -32.56 -13.48
C PHE A 979 13.33 -33.98 -12.91
N ASP A 980 13.40 -34.16 -11.59
CA ASP A 980 13.50 -35.48 -11.00
C ASP A 980 12.15 -36.23 -11.06
N ALA A 981 12.00 -37.08 -12.08
CA ALA A 981 10.82 -37.91 -12.29
C ALA A 981 10.70 -39.08 -11.29
N SER A 982 11.73 -39.36 -10.47
CA SER A 982 11.63 -40.39 -9.44
C SER A 982 10.79 -39.93 -8.24
N ILE A 983 10.66 -38.62 -8.05
CA ILE A 983 9.93 -38.02 -6.94
C ILE A 983 8.44 -38.02 -7.22
N HIS A 984 7.70 -38.70 -6.35
CA HIS A 984 6.24 -38.72 -6.32
C HIS A 984 5.79 -38.24 -4.93
N VAL A 985 4.92 -37.24 -4.91
CA VAL A 985 4.31 -36.69 -3.69
C VAL A 985 2.80 -36.88 -3.79
N GLY A 986 2.18 -37.44 -2.75
CA GLY A 986 0.72 -37.59 -2.70
C GLY A 986 0.01 -36.23 -2.77
N PRO A 987 -1.22 -36.14 -3.30
CA PRO A 987 -1.93 -34.85 -3.48
C PRO A 987 -2.10 -34.01 -2.20
N LEU A 988 -2.25 -34.68 -1.05
CA LEU A 988 -2.46 -34.06 0.26
C LEU A 988 -1.26 -34.24 1.21
N GLU A 989 -0.17 -34.85 0.74
CA GLU A 989 1.02 -35.04 1.55
C GLU A 989 1.94 -33.82 1.43
N PRO A 990 2.47 -33.30 2.56
CA PRO A 990 3.45 -32.24 2.51
C PRO A 990 4.78 -32.78 1.94
N ALA A 991 5.29 -32.12 0.90
CA ALA A 991 6.57 -32.46 0.30
C ALA A 991 7.74 -32.18 1.26
N ARG A 992 8.74 -33.07 1.28
CA ARG A 992 10.01 -32.85 1.99
C ARG A 992 10.88 -31.88 1.21
N SER A 993 11.88 -31.27 1.86
CA SER A 993 12.71 -30.21 1.26
C SER A 993 13.26 -30.55 -0.14
N TYR A 994 13.82 -31.73 -0.36
CA TYR A 994 14.37 -32.12 -1.67
C TYR A 994 13.31 -32.41 -2.75
N GLN A 995 12.04 -32.54 -2.36
CA GLN A 995 10.90 -32.82 -3.24
C GLN A 995 10.14 -31.56 -3.66
N LEU A 996 10.41 -30.42 -3.00
CA LEU A 996 9.62 -29.18 -3.14
C LEU A 996 9.63 -28.63 -4.55
N ALA A 997 10.80 -28.54 -5.20
CA ALA A 997 10.90 -28.00 -6.55
C ALA A 997 10.00 -28.76 -7.55
N ARG A 998 9.98 -30.09 -7.46
CA ARG A 998 9.13 -30.94 -8.31
C ARG A 998 7.65 -30.75 -7.99
N ASP A 999 7.29 -30.79 -6.71
CA ASP A 999 5.91 -30.65 -6.24
C ASP A 999 5.31 -29.28 -6.63
N PHE A 1000 6.05 -28.20 -6.37
CA PHE A 1000 5.62 -26.84 -6.70
C PHE A 1000 5.47 -26.62 -8.21
N VAL A 1001 6.39 -27.14 -9.03
CA VAL A 1001 6.27 -27.05 -10.49
C VAL A 1001 5.03 -27.79 -10.98
N LEU A 1002 4.81 -29.03 -10.54
CA LEU A 1002 3.66 -29.83 -10.98
C LEU A 1002 2.33 -29.20 -10.56
N LYS A 1003 2.20 -28.76 -9.30
CA LYS A 1003 0.99 -28.10 -8.79
C LYS A 1003 0.72 -26.77 -9.49
N THR A 1004 1.76 -25.98 -9.74
CA THR A 1004 1.62 -24.69 -10.44
C THR A 1004 1.23 -24.90 -11.91
N ARG A 1005 1.85 -25.88 -12.60
CA ARG A 1005 1.48 -26.22 -13.98
C ARG A 1005 0.04 -26.73 -14.06
N PHE A 1006 -0.36 -27.61 -13.15
CA PHE A 1006 -1.74 -28.09 -13.06
C PHE A 1006 -2.74 -26.93 -12.90
N ARG A 1007 -2.49 -26.02 -11.95
CA ARG A 1007 -3.35 -24.85 -11.71
C ARG A 1007 -3.46 -23.95 -12.94
N LYS A 1008 -2.35 -23.74 -13.67
CA LYS A 1008 -2.32 -22.92 -14.88
C LYS A 1008 -2.79 -23.65 -16.16
N GLY A 1009 -3.18 -24.93 -16.07
CA GLY A 1009 -3.54 -25.72 -17.24
C GLY A 1009 -2.37 -26.04 -18.19
N LEU A 1010 -1.12 -25.95 -17.71
CA LEU A 1010 0.08 -26.28 -18.49
C LEU A 1010 0.31 -27.80 -18.52
N PRO A 1011 0.88 -28.35 -19.61
CA PRO A 1011 1.08 -29.80 -19.74
C PRO A 1011 2.00 -30.33 -18.64
N LEU A 1012 1.62 -31.39 -17.92
CA LEU A 1012 2.40 -31.90 -16.79
C LEU A 1012 3.77 -32.48 -17.19
N ASN A 1013 3.89 -32.93 -18.45
CA ASN A 1013 5.15 -33.37 -18.99
C ASN A 1013 5.97 -32.16 -19.43
N MET A 1014 7.08 -31.89 -18.74
CA MET A 1014 7.95 -30.75 -19.07
C MET A 1014 8.78 -30.99 -20.34
N LEU A 1015 8.90 -32.25 -20.77
CA LEU A 1015 9.65 -32.65 -21.96
C LEU A 1015 8.78 -32.72 -23.22
N SER A 1016 7.45 -32.57 -23.14
CA SER A 1016 6.60 -32.50 -24.34
C SER A 1016 6.67 -31.14 -25.04
N ASP A 1017 7.24 -30.14 -24.37
CA ASP A 1017 7.45 -28.77 -24.87
C ASP A 1017 8.81 -28.60 -25.59
N LEU A 1018 9.66 -29.64 -25.59
CA LEU A 1018 10.89 -29.80 -26.38
C LEU A 1018 10.61 -30.70 -27.60
#